data_AF-A0A7N8XPZ3-F1
#
_entry.id   AF-A0A7N8XPZ3-F1
#
_cell.length_a   1.000
_cell.length_b   1.000
_cell.length_c   1.000
_cell.angle_alpha   90.00
_cell.angle_beta   90.00
_cell.angle_gamma   90.00
#
_symmetry.space_group_name_H-M   'P 1'
#
loop_
_entity.id
_entity.type
_entity.pdbx_description
1 polymer ?
#
loop_
_entity_poly.entity_id
_entity_poly.type
_entity_poly.pdbx_seq_one_letter_code
_entity_poly.pdbx_strand_id
1 'polypeptide(L)'
;MDSSKSNESTTSGLQDRNSAVDDEEQPELCPGFKDVDVFVKYGLGAVLSATKASAGLPQAGDEYDFYRSFPGFQEFCESQGDKLLHCMSQIMQHHGCRSHMRDRNKLTGLEERFDLVVDSNDVILERAGILLDEAEGVNRSQQPVMPAGFQPPKIVVSSWNRKGSGSGIRSEMFRLLHAKNVARPQLKFKEKVDNSNTPFVPKIFIKPNAVKPLPTYFTNKKIRKERPEDLDVPAALADFIHQQRTQEHVDDMFAHPYQYELDHLTIPESLLSKPEIQMYKPIVEIKCSFVDALEDLVALNEKLCKLSEFAVDLEHHSYRSFLGLTCLMQISTREEDFIVDTLELRNEMYILNEAFTDPAIVKVFHGSDSDIEWLQRDFGVYVVNLFDTHQASRALNLARHSLDHLLKHFCNVDADKRYQLADWRIRPLPDEMVQYAQTDTHYLLYIYDCMRAQLLDFNHGQPGLLQSVWNKSKDISLKKYVKPIYTEESYLELQRKQKKSFNTQQLTAFRLLFAWRDKLARQEDESTGYVLPTHMMSKISEELPKEPQGIIACCNPVPPLVRQQVNELHLLVQQAREMPLLKVRKDGFQQCGGKKRERVASEVGETTPKSSMKLMKLPEKPQTDLPPQDSFTPFDYSQSALRVFAGMHMGFYLFFDPNRQTHDFKKKGQKSNFGAGNRSMSYLAGKSDRGFRHNWPKR
;
A
#
# COMPACT_ATOMS: atom_id res chain seq x y z
N MET A 1 29.91 -76.27 18.54
CA MET A 1 29.64 -76.28 17.09
C MET A 1 29.67 -74.87 16.51
N ASP A 2 30.82 -74.27 16.20
CA ASP A 2 32.16 -74.48 16.79
C ASP A 2 33.14 -73.38 16.36
N SER A 3 33.96 -72.90 17.30
CA SER A 3 35.30 -72.30 17.08
C SER A 3 35.37 -70.99 16.23
N SER A 4 36.25 -70.01 16.44
CA SER A 4 37.46 -69.92 17.28
C SER A 4 37.71 -68.49 17.81
N LYS A 5 38.42 -68.42 18.95
CA LYS A 5 39.57 -67.57 19.31
C LYS A 5 40.16 -66.59 18.25
N SER A 6 40.91 -65.53 18.59
CA SER A 6 41.06 -64.68 19.81
C SER A 6 42.20 -63.66 19.56
N ASN A 7 42.19 -62.49 20.23
CA ASN A 7 43.33 -61.85 20.95
C ASN A 7 43.22 -60.31 21.04
N GLU A 8 43.84 -59.75 22.08
CA GLU A 8 44.03 -58.31 22.27
C GLU A 8 45.28 -57.79 21.54
N SER A 9 45.38 -56.47 21.33
CA SER A 9 46.58 -55.69 21.70
C SER A 9 46.26 -54.19 21.74
N THR A 10 47.09 -53.42 22.45
CA THR A 10 46.78 -52.05 22.89
C THR A 10 47.65 -50.98 22.20
N THR A 11 47.36 -49.72 22.52
CA THR A 11 48.27 -48.54 22.57
C THR A 11 48.69 -47.77 21.31
N SER A 12 48.36 -46.47 21.40
CA SER A 12 49.17 -45.28 21.04
C SER A 12 49.19 -44.77 19.60
N GLY A 13 49.07 -43.44 19.47
CA GLY A 13 49.10 -42.69 18.21
C GLY A 13 48.34 -41.36 18.28
N LEU A 14 48.90 -40.35 18.97
CA LEU A 14 48.43 -38.96 18.79
C LEU A 14 49.07 -38.39 17.52
N GLN A 15 48.28 -37.85 16.60
CA GLN A 15 48.43 -36.46 16.10
C GLN A 15 47.35 -36.05 15.08
N ASP A 16 46.92 -34.80 15.23
CA ASP A 16 46.39 -33.86 14.23
C ASP A 16 45.37 -34.29 13.17
N ARG A 17 44.15 -33.75 13.30
CA ARG A 17 43.47 -33.00 12.22
C ARG A 17 42.35 -32.11 12.75
N ASN A 18 42.59 -30.79 12.76
CA ASN A 18 41.54 -29.79 12.83
C ASN A 18 40.85 -29.67 11.45
N SER A 19 39.58 -30.02 11.34
CA SER A 19 38.61 -29.44 10.39
C SER A 19 37.23 -30.11 10.51
N ALA A 20 36.57 -29.92 11.65
CA ALA A 20 35.11 -30.11 11.72
C ALA A 20 34.46 -28.75 11.51
N VAL A 21 34.14 -28.44 10.26
CA VAL A 21 33.18 -27.40 9.89
C VAL A 21 31.89 -28.16 9.61
N ASP A 22 30.82 -27.86 10.34
CA ASP A 22 29.50 -28.44 10.05
C ASP A 22 29.03 -27.91 8.69
N ASP A 23 28.69 -28.81 7.76
CA ASP A 23 28.10 -28.44 6.47
C ASP A 23 26.72 -27.80 6.71
N GLU A 24 26.56 -26.53 6.38
CA GLU A 24 25.25 -25.87 6.43
C GLU A 24 24.30 -26.50 5.41
N GLU A 25 23.17 -27.03 5.88
CA GLU A 25 22.08 -27.50 5.01
C GLU A 25 21.51 -26.34 4.19
N GLN A 26 21.99 -26.19 2.95
CA GLN A 26 21.40 -25.27 1.98
C GLN A 26 19.98 -25.72 1.63
N PRO A 27 19.02 -24.78 1.46
CA PRO A 27 17.64 -25.14 1.14
C PRO A 27 17.56 -25.85 -0.22
N GLU A 28 16.87 -26.99 -0.29
CA GLU A 28 16.65 -27.72 -1.56
C GLU A 28 15.92 -26.82 -2.57
N LEU A 29 16.67 -26.25 -3.52
CA LEU A 29 16.13 -25.37 -4.56
C LEU A 29 15.20 -26.11 -5.54
N CYS A 30 15.22 -27.45 -5.53
CA CYS A 30 14.44 -28.35 -6.35
C CYS A 30 14.11 -29.61 -5.52
N PRO A 31 12.86 -29.86 -5.10
CA PRO A 31 12.53 -30.97 -4.21
C PRO A 31 13.01 -32.33 -4.74
N GLY A 32 13.86 -33.02 -3.97
CA GLY A 32 14.44 -34.31 -4.34
C GLY A 32 15.63 -34.24 -5.32
N PHE A 33 16.15 -33.05 -5.63
CA PHE A 33 17.37 -32.86 -6.41
C PHE A 33 18.36 -31.97 -5.65
N LYS A 34 19.57 -32.50 -5.40
CA LYS A 34 20.61 -31.81 -4.61
C LYS A 34 21.08 -30.49 -5.22
N ASP A 35 21.14 -30.41 -6.55
CA ASP A 35 21.60 -29.24 -7.29
C ASP A 35 20.67 -28.96 -8.48
N VAL A 36 20.51 -27.67 -8.81
CA VAL A 36 19.83 -27.22 -10.04
C VAL A 36 20.45 -27.87 -11.28
N ASP A 37 21.76 -28.05 -11.26
CA ASP A 37 22.54 -28.67 -12.33
C ASP A 37 22.14 -30.15 -12.58
N VAL A 38 21.76 -30.88 -11.51
CA VAL A 38 21.29 -32.27 -11.59
C VAL A 38 19.84 -32.31 -12.05
N PHE A 39 19.00 -31.39 -11.56
CA PHE A 39 17.62 -31.22 -12.05
C PHE A 39 17.58 -30.90 -13.55
N VAL A 40 18.41 -29.96 -14.03
CA VAL A 40 18.50 -29.58 -15.45
C VAL A 40 18.98 -30.75 -16.30
N LYS A 41 20.01 -31.50 -15.87
CA LYS A 41 20.49 -32.70 -16.59
C LYS A 41 19.42 -33.78 -16.68
N TYR A 42 18.66 -34.01 -15.60
CA TYR A 42 17.55 -34.97 -15.60
C TYR A 42 16.38 -34.52 -16.49
N GLY A 43 15.94 -33.26 -16.36
CA GLY A 43 14.85 -32.69 -17.15
C GLY A 43 15.17 -32.67 -18.64
N LEU A 44 16.38 -32.25 -19.04
CA LEU A 44 16.84 -32.29 -20.42
C LEU A 44 16.88 -33.73 -20.96
N GLY A 45 17.35 -34.69 -20.16
CA GLY A 45 17.34 -36.11 -20.52
C GLY A 45 15.94 -36.67 -20.74
N ALA A 46 14.98 -36.31 -19.89
CA ALA A 46 13.57 -36.68 -20.03
C ALA A 46 12.93 -36.06 -21.28
N VAL A 47 13.14 -34.76 -21.52
CA VAL A 47 12.64 -34.05 -22.72
C VAL A 47 13.24 -34.66 -23.98
N LEU A 48 14.56 -34.86 -24.07
CA LEU A 48 15.21 -35.50 -25.22
C LEU A 48 14.69 -36.91 -25.50
N SER A 49 14.32 -37.66 -24.45
CA SER A 49 13.73 -39.00 -24.58
C SER A 49 12.30 -38.93 -25.13
N ALA A 50 11.50 -37.97 -24.66
CA ALA A 50 10.15 -37.71 -25.18
C ALA A 50 10.17 -37.21 -26.63
N THR A 51 11.10 -36.31 -27.00
CA THR A 51 11.29 -35.84 -28.39
C THR A 51 11.67 -36.99 -29.32
N LYS A 52 12.57 -37.89 -28.89
CA LYS A 52 12.92 -39.10 -29.66
C LYS A 52 11.73 -40.04 -29.85
N ALA A 53 10.91 -40.25 -28.82
CA ALA A 53 9.70 -41.06 -28.91
C ALA A 53 8.66 -40.42 -29.86
N SER A 54 8.48 -39.10 -29.79
CA SER A 54 7.60 -38.34 -30.70
C SER A 54 8.06 -38.40 -32.16
N ALA A 55 9.37 -38.28 -32.41
CA ALA A 55 9.96 -38.43 -33.74
C ALA A 55 9.91 -39.89 -34.29
N GLY A 56 9.54 -40.87 -33.47
CA GLY A 56 9.26 -42.25 -33.87
C GLY A 56 7.78 -42.53 -34.19
N LEU A 57 6.91 -41.53 -34.13
CA LEU A 57 5.52 -41.65 -34.59
C LEU A 57 5.44 -41.55 -36.13
N PRO A 58 4.39 -42.11 -36.77
CA PRO A 58 4.17 -42.00 -38.21
C PRO A 58 4.15 -40.54 -38.67
N GLN A 59 4.90 -40.21 -39.73
CA GLN A 59 4.98 -38.84 -40.25
C GLN A 59 3.72 -38.48 -41.03
N ALA A 60 3.40 -37.18 -41.09
CA ALA A 60 2.20 -36.67 -41.75
C ALA A 60 2.18 -37.03 -43.25
N GLY A 61 1.26 -37.91 -43.64
CA GLY A 61 1.16 -38.52 -44.96
C GLY A 61 0.46 -39.88 -44.89
N ASP A 62 0.60 -40.67 -45.96
CA ASP A 62 -0.12 -41.93 -46.16
C ASP A 62 0.06 -42.94 -44.99
N GLU A 63 1.24 -42.97 -44.35
CA GLU A 63 1.49 -43.83 -43.18
C GLU A 63 0.64 -43.41 -41.98
N TYR A 64 0.58 -42.11 -41.67
CA TYR A 64 -0.24 -41.60 -40.56
C TYR A 64 -1.73 -41.85 -40.79
N ASP A 65 -2.24 -41.60 -42.00
CA ASP A 65 -3.65 -41.86 -42.30
C ASP A 65 -3.98 -43.36 -42.36
N PHE A 66 -3.02 -44.23 -42.71
CA PHE A 66 -3.17 -45.68 -42.53
C PHE A 66 -3.28 -46.06 -41.05
N TYR A 67 -2.37 -45.59 -40.18
CA TYR A 67 -2.45 -45.89 -38.74
C TYR A 67 -3.69 -45.27 -38.08
N ARG A 68 -4.15 -44.11 -38.55
CA ARG A 68 -5.38 -43.44 -38.11
C ARG A 68 -6.65 -44.25 -38.38
N SER A 69 -6.63 -45.22 -39.30
CA SER A 69 -7.77 -46.12 -39.52
C SER A 69 -8.04 -47.08 -38.35
N PHE A 70 -7.09 -47.24 -37.42
CA PHE A 70 -7.22 -48.12 -36.26
C PHE A 70 -7.72 -47.34 -35.02
N PRO A 71 -8.89 -47.67 -34.43
CA PRO A 71 -9.46 -46.92 -33.31
C PRO A 71 -8.52 -46.78 -32.10
N GLY A 72 -7.77 -47.83 -31.74
CA GLY A 72 -6.82 -47.78 -30.63
C GLY A 72 -5.62 -46.85 -30.85
N PHE A 73 -5.25 -46.56 -32.11
CA PHE A 73 -4.25 -45.54 -32.42
C PHE A 73 -4.85 -44.13 -32.29
N GLN A 74 -6.10 -43.93 -32.73
CA GLN A 74 -6.80 -42.66 -32.52
C GLN A 74 -6.98 -42.36 -31.01
N GLU A 75 -7.45 -43.32 -30.22
CA GLU A 75 -7.60 -43.16 -28.76
C GLU A 75 -6.26 -42.85 -28.06
N PHE A 76 -5.17 -43.50 -28.50
CA PHE A 76 -3.82 -43.18 -28.02
C PHE A 76 -3.42 -41.74 -28.37
N CYS A 77 -3.58 -41.32 -29.63
CA CYS A 77 -3.23 -39.97 -30.07
C CYS A 77 -4.05 -38.87 -29.36
N GLU A 78 -5.36 -39.06 -29.19
CA GLU A 78 -6.19 -38.11 -28.43
C GLU A 78 -5.78 -38.10 -26.93
N SER A 79 -5.56 -39.26 -26.31
CA SER A 79 -5.15 -39.35 -24.89
C SER A 79 -3.77 -38.78 -24.58
N GLN A 80 -2.80 -38.89 -25.48
CA GLN A 80 -1.48 -38.27 -25.28
C GLN A 80 -1.48 -36.78 -25.68
N GLY A 81 -2.24 -36.40 -26.70
CA GLY A 81 -2.46 -35.00 -27.08
C GLY A 81 -3.05 -34.17 -25.93
N ASP A 82 -4.12 -34.67 -25.29
CA ASP A 82 -4.78 -33.98 -24.17
C ASP A 82 -3.89 -33.85 -22.91
N LYS A 83 -2.85 -34.69 -22.77
CA LYS A 83 -1.83 -34.58 -21.72
C LYS A 83 -0.77 -33.54 -22.08
N LEU A 84 -0.24 -33.57 -23.31
CA LEU A 84 0.73 -32.58 -23.78
C LEU A 84 0.14 -31.16 -23.73
N LEU A 85 -1.09 -30.98 -24.25
CA LEU A 85 -1.82 -29.71 -24.17
C LEU A 85 -2.10 -29.27 -22.72
N HIS A 86 -2.27 -30.22 -21.79
CA HIS A 86 -2.41 -29.90 -20.37
C HIS A 86 -1.09 -29.40 -19.76
N CYS A 87 0.02 -30.07 -20.01
CA CYS A 87 1.34 -29.64 -19.54
C CYS A 87 1.74 -28.27 -20.12
N MET A 88 1.48 -28.04 -21.41
CA MET A 88 1.67 -26.72 -22.03
C MET A 88 0.80 -25.65 -21.35
N SER A 89 -0.50 -25.95 -21.14
CA SER A 89 -1.44 -25.07 -20.43
C SER A 89 -0.98 -24.73 -19.01
N GLN A 90 -0.43 -25.70 -18.27
CA GLN A 90 0.13 -25.49 -16.93
C GLN A 90 1.40 -24.60 -16.96
N ILE A 91 2.31 -24.82 -17.91
CA ILE A 91 3.52 -23.99 -18.06
C ILE A 91 3.12 -22.55 -18.42
N MET A 92 2.23 -22.36 -19.40
CA MET A 92 1.72 -21.04 -19.79
C MET A 92 1.06 -20.34 -18.59
N GLN A 93 0.26 -21.06 -17.79
CA GLN A 93 -0.38 -20.51 -16.59
C GLN A 93 0.64 -20.11 -15.51
N HIS A 94 1.68 -20.91 -15.27
CA HIS A 94 2.75 -20.60 -14.31
C HIS A 94 3.51 -19.31 -14.68
N HIS A 95 3.68 -19.04 -15.97
CA HIS A 95 4.29 -17.80 -16.46
C HIS A 95 3.30 -16.63 -16.65
N GLY A 96 2.02 -16.81 -16.29
CA GLY A 96 0.98 -15.78 -16.35
C GLY A 96 0.33 -15.58 -17.73
N CYS A 97 0.62 -16.47 -18.68
CA CYS A 97 0.16 -16.40 -20.06
C CYS A 97 -1.22 -17.06 -20.27
N ARG A 98 -1.84 -16.83 -21.44
CA ARG A 98 -3.18 -17.34 -21.80
C ARG A 98 -3.20 -18.87 -21.96
N SER A 99 -3.74 -19.61 -20.99
CA SER A 99 -3.63 -21.07 -20.90
C SER A 99 -4.72 -21.90 -21.62
N HIS A 100 -5.58 -21.31 -22.45
CA HIS A 100 -6.80 -21.94 -23.01
C HIS A 100 -6.59 -22.95 -24.17
N MET A 101 -5.52 -23.75 -24.12
CA MET A 101 -5.16 -24.72 -25.17
C MET A 101 -6.15 -25.89 -25.36
N ARG A 102 -7.02 -26.15 -24.37
CA ARG A 102 -7.92 -27.32 -24.32
C ARG A 102 -9.26 -27.16 -25.07
N ASP A 103 -9.63 -25.97 -25.54
CA ASP A 103 -10.96 -25.79 -26.12
C ASP A 103 -11.07 -26.43 -27.52
N ARG A 104 -11.89 -27.47 -27.68
CA ARG A 104 -12.18 -28.14 -28.97
C ARG A 104 -13.23 -27.39 -29.82
N ASN A 105 -13.64 -26.18 -29.45
CA ASN A 105 -14.45 -25.30 -30.29
C ASN A 105 -13.80 -25.06 -31.66
N LYS A 106 -14.52 -25.38 -32.74
CA LYS A 106 -14.08 -25.28 -34.15
C LYS A 106 -13.83 -23.85 -34.66
N LEU A 107 -13.93 -22.83 -33.81
CA LEU A 107 -13.78 -21.43 -34.18
C LEU A 107 -12.39 -20.86 -33.88
N THR A 108 -11.62 -21.47 -32.97
CA THR A 108 -10.23 -21.05 -32.74
C THR A 108 -9.26 -21.91 -33.56
N GLY A 109 -8.55 -21.25 -34.48
CA GLY A 109 -7.70 -21.90 -35.48
C GLY A 109 -6.53 -22.68 -34.89
N LEU A 110 -5.93 -23.57 -35.68
CA LEU A 110 -4.65 -24.19 -35.29
C LEU A 110 -3.52 -23.14 -35.29
N GLU A 111 -3.61 -22.14 -36.17
CA GLU A 111 -2.75 -20.96 -36.25
C GLU A 111 -2.85 -20.11 -34.96
N GLU A 112 -4.05 -19.69 -34.54
CA GLU A 112 -4.23 -18.90 -33.30
C GLU A 112 -3.70 -19.60 -32.04
N ARG A 113 -3.74 -20.95 -31.99
CA ARG A 113 -3.17 -21.74 -30.89
C ARG A 113 -1.65 -21.79 -30.92
N PHE A 114 -1.06 -21.69 -32.11
CA PHE A 114 0.38 -21.57 -32.30
C PHE A 114 0.84 -20.15 -31.93
N ASP A 115 0.11 -19.12 -32.38
CA ASP A 115 0.37 -17.72 -32.03
C ASP A 115 0.35 -17.51 -30.51
N LEU A 116 -0.64 -18.09 -29.80
CA LEU A 116 -0.69 -18.06 -28.33
C LEU A 116 0.54 -18.70 -27.64
N VAL A 117 1.19 -19.67 -28.29
CA VAL A 117 2.43 -20.29 -27.79
C VAL A 117 3.65 -19.42 -28.12
N VAL A 118 3.67 -18.73 -29.28
CA VAL A 118 4.69 -17.73 -29.63
C VAL A 118 4.63 -16.55 -28.66
N ASP A 119 3.47 -15.92 -28.48
CA ASP A 119 3.23 -14.85 -27.50
C ASP A 119 3.72 -15.23 -26.09
N SER A 120 3.47 -16.48 -25.68
CA SER A 120 3.87 -16.97 -24.36
C SER A 120 5.39 -17.18 -24.25
N ASN A 121 6.04 -17.67 -25.32
CA ASN A 121 7.49 -17.82 -25.36
C ASN A 121 8.19 -16.45 -25.34
N ASP A 122 7.68 -15.47 -26.08
CA ASP A 122 8.25 -14.12 -26.11
C ASP A 122 8.18 -13.45 -24.73
N VAL A 123 7.06 -13.58 -24.00
CA VAL A 123 6.94 -13.11 -22.60
C VAL A 123 7.90 -13.83 -21.65
N ILE A 124 8.12 -15.14 -21.84
CA ILE A 124 9.09 -15.91 -21.05
C ILE A 124 10.53 -15.45 -21.33
N LEU A 125 10.87 -15.19 -22.60
CA LEU A 125 12.19 -14.75 -23.03
C LEU A 125 12.48 -13.29 -22.64
N GLU A 126 11.51 -12.38 -22.74
CA GLU A 126 11.62 -11.01 -22.23
C GLU A 126 11.88 -11.01 -20.72
N ARG A 127 11.12 -11.81 -19.95
CA ARG A 127 11.32 -11.95 -18.50
C ARG A 127 12.67 -12.58 -18.15
N ALA A 128 13.16 -13.54 -18.93
CA ALA A 128 14.50 -14.10 -18.76
C ALA A 128 15.60 -13.06 -19.05
N GLY A 129 15.43 -12.25 -20.09
CA GLY A 129 16.33 -11.13 -20.41
C GLY A 129 16.40 -10.10 -19.27
N ILE A 130 15.25 -9.65 -18.76
CA ILE A 130 15.18 -8.70 -17.63
C ILE A 130 15.91 -9.25 -16.38
N LEU A 131 15.75 -10.54 -16.08
CA LEU A 131 16.42 -11.17 -14.94
C LEU A 131 17.95 -11.33 -15.15
N LEU A 132 18.40 -11.51 -16.39
CA LEU A 132 19.82 -11.50 -16.73
C LEU A 132 20.41 -10.08 -16.65
N ASP A 133 19.73 -9.06 -17.17
CA ASP A 133 20.13 -7.65 -17.07
C ASP A 133 20.19 -7.16 -15.60
N GLU A 134 19.34 -7.71 -14.74
CA GLU A 134 19.35 -7.49 -13.29
C GLU A 134 20.54 -8.21 -12.62
N ALA A 135 20.79 -9.48 -12.97
CA ALA A 135 21.90 -10.27 -12.44
C ALA A 135 23.29 -9.78 -12.87
N GLU A 136 23.44 -9.32 -14.12
CA GLU A 136 24.66 -8.66 -14.62
C GLU A 136 24.79 -7.21 -14.11
N GLY A 137 23.76 -6.68 -13.43
CA GLY A 137 23.78 -5.35 -12.81
C GLY A 137 23.75 -4.17 -13.80
N VAL A 138 23.42 -4.43 -15.08
CA VAL A 138 23.44 -3.45 -16.19
C VAL A 138 22.49 -2.27 -15.91
N ASN A 139 21.41 -2.51 -15.17
CA ASN A 139 20.47 -1.50 -14.69
C ASN A 139 21.07 -0.44 -13.73
N ARG A 140 22.35 -0.54 -13.32
CA ARG A 140 23.00 0.49 -12.48
C ARG A 140 23.46 1.75 -13.23
N SER A 141 23.65 1.73 -14.56
CA SER A 141 24.34 2.85 -15.24
C SER A 141 23.98 3.17 -16.69
N GLN A 142 22.98 2.54 -17.32
CA GLN A 142 22.57 2.94 -18.67
C GLN A 142 21.55 4.10 -18.67
N GLN A 143 22.01 5.31 -18.97
CA GLN A 143 21.13 6.30 -19.62
C GLN A 143 20.82 5.80 -21.04
N PRO A 144 19.55 5.87 -21.52
CA PRO A 144 19.22 5.42 -22.86
C PRO A 144 19.96 6.27 -23.90
N VAL A 145 20.88 5.64 -24.63
CA VAL A 145 21.69 6.30 -25.67
C VAL A 145 20.81 6.61 -26.88
N MET A 146 20.23 7.81 -26.86
CA MET A 146 19.42 8.35 -27.94
C MET A 146 20.21 8.40 -29.25
N PRO A 147 19.68 7.86 -30.37
CA PRO A 147 20.28 8.04 -31.69
C PRO A 147 20.48 9.53 -32.02
N ALA A 148 21.67 9.87 -32.52
CA ALA A 148 22.09 11.24 -32.77
C ALA A 148 21.20 11.93 -33.83
N GLY A 149 20.20 12.69 -33.37
CA GLY A 149 19.24 13.42 -34.21
C GLY A 149 17.87 13.64 -33.57
N PHE A 150 17.46 12.81 -32.59
CA PHE A 150 16.14 12.96 -31.96
C PHE A 150 16.09 14.08 -30.90
N GLN A 151 15.63 15.26 -31.31
CA GLN A 151 15.15 16.29 -30.37
C GLN A 151 13.78 15.86 -29.80
N PRO A 152 13.61 15.72 -28.47
CA PRO A 152 12.29 15.47 -27.90
C PRO A 152 11.38 16.69 -28.13
N PRO A 153 10.07 16.49 -28.43
CA PRO A 153 9.17 17.60 -28.72
C PRO A 153 9.04 18.52 -27.50
N LYS A 154 9.20 19.83 -27.72
CA LYS A 154 9.01 20.84 -26.67
C LYS A 154 7.55 20.83 -26.20
N ILE A 155 7.30 20.24 -25.04
CA ILE A 155 5.98 20.30 -24.38
C ILE A 155 5.73 21.75 -23.94
N VAL A 156 5.03 22.50 -24.77
CA VAL A 156 4.52 23.83 -24.42
C VAL A 156 3.34 23.65 -23.48
N VAL A 157 3.61 23.60 -22.17
CA VAL A 157 2.57 23.63 -21.15
C VAL A 157 1.90 25.00 -21.19
N SER A 158 0.72 25.05 -21.81
CA SER A 158 -0.12 26.26 -21.90
C SER A 158 -0.79 26.55 -20.55
N SER A 159 -0.02 27.05 -19.59
CA SER A 159 -0.55 27.51 -18.32
C SER A 159 -1.47 28.73 -18.51
N TRP A 160 -2.76 28.55 -18.23
CA TRP A 160 -3.77 29.60 -18.27
C TRP A 160 -3.59 30.57 -17.09
N ASN A 161 -2.61 31.48 -17.16
CA ASN A 161 -2.68 32.82 -16.57
C ASN A 161 -1.48 33.72 -16.94
N ARG A 162 -1.70 34.64 -17.88
CA ARG A 162 -0.86 35.82 -18.20
C ARG A 162 -1.78 36.88 -18.82
N LYS A 163 -1.77 38.17 -18.44
CA LYS A 163 -0.97 38.94 -17.47
C LYS A 163 -1.85 40.00 -16.78
N GLY A 164 -1.52 40.35 -15.54
CA GLY A 164 -1.55 41.73 -15.05
C GLY A 164 -0.13 42.12 -14.66
N SER A 165 0.37 43.30 -15.03
CA SER A 165 1.78 43.67 -14.80
C SER A 165 1.94 44.63 -13.61
N GLY A 166 2.65 44.17 -12.58
CA GLY A 166 3.22 44.99 -11.51
C GLY A 166 4.69 44.62 -11.33
N SER A 167 5.53 45.59 -10.95
CA SER A 167 6.98 45.43 -10.83
C SER A 167 7.42 45.23 -9.38
N GLY A 168 8.24 44.21 -9.10
CA GLY A 168 8.96 44.09 -7.83
C GLY A 168 9.36 42.67 -7.48
N ILE A 169 10.55 42.54 -6.88
CA ILE A 169 11.10 41.34 -6.24
C ILE A 169 11.42 40.17 -7.20
N ARG A 170 12.64 39.64 -7.10
CA ARG A 170 13.03 38.38 -7.76
C ARG A 170 12.45 37.23 -6.94
N SER A 171 11.32 36.67 -7.37
CA SER A 171 10.96 35.30 -6.94
C SER A 171 12.02 34.36 -7.47
N GLU A 172 12.64 33.59 -6.58
CA GLU A 172 13.43 32.44 -7.03
C GLU A 172 12.50 31.41 -7.69
N MET A 173 13.05 30.67 -8.65
CA MET A 173 12.25 29.79 -9.51
C MET A 173 12.08 28.43 -8.83
N PHE A 174 11.07 28.34 -7.97
CA PHE A 174 10.68 27.16 -7.18
C PHE A 174 10.98 25.83 -7.88
N ARG A 175 12.04 25.17 -7.42
CA ARG A 175 12.52 23.90 -7.96
C ARG A 175 12.24 22.79 -6.96
N LEU A 176 10.97 22.40 -6.84
CA LEU A 176 10.55 21.20 -6.10
C LEU A 176 11.50 20.04 -6.45
N LEU A 177 12.26 19.56 -5.46
CA LEU A 177 13.39 18.63 -5.64
C LEU A 177 12.91 17.19 -5.90
N HIS A 178 12.11 17.01 -6.95
CA HIS A 178 11.88 15.72 -7.58
C HIS A 178 13.18 15.32 -8.31
N ALA A 179 14.14 14.78 -7.57
CA ALA A 179 15.35 14.18 -8.12
C ALA A 179 14.93 13.05 -9.06
N LYS A 180 15.12 13.26 -10.38
CA LYS A 180 14.36 12.52 -11.40
C LYS A 180 14.55 11.00 -11.38
N ASN A 181 15.70 10.53 -10.89
CA ASN A 181 16.07 9.13 -10.78
C ASN A 181 16.64 8.82 -9.37
N VAL A 182 15.89 9.03 -8.28
CA VAL A 182 16.27 8.47 -6.98
C VAL A 182 16.15 6.94 -7.05
N ALA A 183 17.27 6.23 -6.89
CA ALA A 183 17.30 4.78 -6.80
C ALA A 183 16.45 4.31 -5.59
N ARG A 184 15.74 3.19 -5.75
CA ARG A 184 14.81 2.70 -4.71
C ARG A 184 15.61 2.12 -3.53
N PRO A 185 15.59 2.72 -2.32
CA PRO A 185 16.33 2.18 -1.18
C PRO A 185 15.87 0.76 -0.80
N GLN A 186 14.62 0.40 -1.09
CA GLN A 186 14.06 -0.92 -0.80
C GLN A 186 14.83 -2.08 -1.47
N LEU A 187 15.52 -1.82 -2.59
CA LEU A 187 16.35 -2.81 -3.29
C LEU A 187 17.66 -3.14 -2.56
N LYS A 188 18.03 -2.38 -1.51
CA LYS A 188 19.17 -2.67 -0.63
C LYS A 188 18.80 -3.47 0.63
N PHE A 189 17.52 -3.60 0.98
CA PHE A 189 17.14 -4.09 2.30
C PHE A 189 17.44 -5.59 2.48
N LYS A 190 18.08 -5.94 3.59
CA LYS A 190 18.37 -7.33 4.00
C LYS A 190 17.09 -8.19 4.05
N GLU A 191 16.00 -7.62 4.56
CA GLU A 191 14.67 -8.21 4.53
C GLU A 191 13.78 -7.52 3.49
N LYS A 192 13.17 -8.30 2.58
CA LYS A 192 12.20 -7.79 1.60
C LYS A 192 10.92 -7.32 2.29
N VAL A 193 10.36 -6.20 1.83
CA VAL A 193 9.11 -5.64 2.38
C VAL A 193 7.92 -6.56 2.07
N ASP A 194 7.23 -7.02 3.11
CA ASP A 194 6.02 -7.85 3.01
C ASP A 194 4.76 -7.00 2.79
N ASN A 195 4.41 -6.83 1.52
CA ASN A 195 3.19 -6.13 1.07
C ASN A 195 1.97 -7.06 0.92
N SER A 196 2.05 -8.33 1.30
CA SER A 196 0.94 -9.29 1.15
C SER A 196 -0.30 -8.88 1.95
N ASN A 197 -1.45 -9.46 1.60
CA ASN A 197 -2.72 -9.27 2.33
C ASN A 197 -2.78 -9.99 3.69
N THR A 198 -1.70 -10.65 4.13
CA THR A 198 -1.59 -11.19 5.50
C THR A 198 -1.68 -10.07 6.53
N PRO A 199 -2.23 -10.30 7.73
CA PRO A 199 -2.17 -9.34 8.84
C PRO A 199 -0.74 -8.90 9.20
N PHE A 200 -0.60 -7.77 9.88
CA PHE A 200 0.71 -7.34 10.38
C PHE A 200 1.13 -8.17 11.60
N VAL A 201 2.34 -8.73 11.55
CA VAL A 201 2.99 -9.42 12.68
C VAL A 201 4.10 -8.52 13.23
N PRO A 202 4.16 -8.26 14.55
CA PRO A 202 5.19 -7.42 15.16
C PRO A 202 6.63 -7.82 14.81
N LYS A 203 7.44 -6.84 14.40
CA LYS A 203 8.86 -7.01 14.04
C LYS A 203 9.79 -7.20 15.23
N ILE A 204 9.32 -6.98 16.46
CA ILE A 204 10.09 -7.22 17.68
C ILE A 204 10.50 -8.70 17.83
N PHE A 205 11.69 -8.93 18.37
CA PHE A 205 12.23 -10.26 18.70
C PHE A 205 13.01 -10.25 20.03
N ILE A 206 13.47 -9.08 20.48
CA ILE A 206 14.00 -8.80 21.81
C ILE A 206 13.15 -7.70 22.44
N LYS A 207 12.79 -7.84 23.72
CA LYS A 207 11.94 -6.90 24.45
C LYS A 207 12.69 -6.37 25.69
N PRO A 208 13.49 -5.28 25.57
CA PRO A 208 14.04 -4.60 26.74
C PRO A 208 12.92 -4.01 27.60
N ASN A 209 13.22 -3.69 28.88
CA ASN A 209 12.29 -3.07 29.83
C ASN A 209 10.96 -3.84 30.03
N ALA A 210 10.97 -5.17 29.79
CA ALA A 210 9.77 -6.00 29.85
C ALA A 210 9.34 -6.30 31.30
N VAL A 211 8.05 -6.11 31.58
CA VAL A 211 7.36 -6.58 32.79
C VAL A 211 6.53 -7.82 32.46
N LYS A 212 5.85 -7.84 31.30
CA LYS A 212 5.33 -9.06 30.67
C LYS A 212 6.38 -9.60 29.68
N PRO A 213 6.88 -10.84 29.85
CA PRO A 213 7.80 -11.47 28.90
C PRO A 213 7.25 -11.50 27.46
N LEU A 214 8.13 -11.41 26.47
CA LEU A 214 7.77 -11.52 25.06
C LEU A 214 7.35 -12.98 24.74
N PRO A 215 6.24 -13.22 24.01
CA PRO A 215 5.83 -14.58 23.63
C PRO A 215 6.90 -15.33 22.84
N THR A 216 7.05 -16.62 23.10
CA THR A 216 8.09 -17.51 22.53
C THR A 216 8.07 -17.61 20.99
N TYR A 217 6.93 -17.29 20.37
CA TYR A 217 6.79 -17.14 18.93
C TYR A 217 7.78 -16.10 18.33
N PHE A 218 8.01 -14.98 19.02
CA PHE A 218 8.85 -13.90 18.51
C PHE A 218 10.35 -14.15 18.68
N THR A 219 10.76 -14.96 19.66
CA THR A 219 12.17 -15.24 19.95
C THR A 219 12.73 -16.40 19.11
N ASN A 220 11.90 -17.32 18.63
CA ASN A 220 12.37 -18.48 17.85
C ASN A 220 12.48 -18.16 16.34
N LYS A 221 13.73 -17.94 15.88
CA LYS A 221 14.05 -17.65 14.47
C LYS A 221 13.59 -18.73 13.46
N LYS A 222 13.38 -19.99 13.86
CA LYS A 222 12.87 -21.04 12.94
C LYS A 222 11.39 -20.86 12.62
N ILE A 223 10.56 -20.69 13.66
CA ILE A 223 9.11 -20.42 13.53
C ILE A 223 8.84 -19.16 12.71
N ARG A 224 9.75 -18.17 12.79
CA ARG A 224 9.69 -16.93 12.01
C ARG A 224 9.97 -17.09 10.50
N LYS A 225 10.62 -18.19 10.10
CA LYS A 225 10.94 -18.52 8.68
C LYS A 225 9.96 -19.51 8.07
N GLU A 226 9.45 -20.47 8.84
CA GLU A 226 8.47 -21.47 8.38
C GLU A 226 7.07 -20.84 8.21
N ARG A 227 6.90 -20.02 7.16
CA ARG A 227 5.61 -19.46 6.74
C ARG A 227 4.92 -20.42 5.77
N PRO A 228 3.78 -21.06 6.10
CA PRO A 228 3.07 -21.96 5.18
C PRO A 228 2.24 -21.21 4.12
N GLU A 229 2.69 -20.02 3.70
CA GLU A 229 1.97 -19.08 2.83
C GLU A 229 2.81 -18.60 1.63
N ASP A 230 3.93 -19.27 1.34
CA ASP A 230 4.59 -19.29 0.02
C ASP A 230 3.80 -20.08 -1.05
N LEU A 231 2.55 -20.43 -0.74
CA LEU A 231 1.56 -20.98 -1.67
C LEU A 231 0.55 -19.89 -2.03
N ASP A 232 0.26 -19.71 -3.31
CA ASP A 232 -0.77 -18.80 -3.83
C ASP A 232 -2.19 -19.25 -3.42
N VAL A 233 -2.55 -19.04 -2.15
CA VAL A 233 -3.87 -19.34 -1.61
C VAL A 233 -4.88 -18.27 -2.10
N PRO A 234 -5.96 -18.65 -2.80
CA PRO A 234 -7.00 -17.70 -3.19
C PRO A 234 -7.63 -17.04 -1.96
N ALA A 235 -7.97 -15.76 -2.05
CA ALA A 235 -8.44 -14.96 -0.91
C ALA A 235 -9.60 -15.62 -0.11
N ALA A 236 -10.55 -16.25 -0.80
CA ALA A 236 -11.67 -16.98 -0.18
C ALA A 236 -11.27 -18.20 0.68
N LEU A 237 -10.05 -18.71 0.54
CA LEU A 237 -9.50 -19.81 1.32
C LEU A 237 -8.46 -19.33 2.37
N ALA A 238 -7.91 -18.13 2.21
CA ALA A 238 -7.04 -17.50 3.20
C ALA A 238 -7.78 -17.29 4.54
N ASP A 239 -9.02 -16.78 4.49
CA ASP A 239 -9.88 -16.63 5.67
C ASP A 239 -10.18 -17.98 6.36
N PHE A 240 -10.32 -19.07 5.60
CA PHE A 240 -10.61 -20.40 6.14
C PHE A 240 -9.37 -21.06 6.78
N ILE A 241 -8.21 -20.94 6.14
CA ILE A 241 -6.93 -21.42 6.69
C ILE A 241 -6.53 -20.58 7.91
N HIS A 242 -6.85 -19.29 7.93
CA HIS A 242 -6.77 -18.46 9.13
C HIS A 242 -7.69 -19.01 10.23
N GLN A 243 -8.99 -19.17 9.97
CA GLN A 243 -9.97 -19.69 10.94
C GLN A 243 -9.59 -21.05 11.56
N GLN A 244 -9.05 -21.99 10.77
CA GLN A 244 -8.58 -23.28 11.30
C GLN A 244 -7.29 -23.19 12.12
N ARG A 245 -6.41 -22.22 11.87
CA ARG A 245 -5.18 -21.99 12.65
C ARG A 245 -5.42 -21.16 13.90
N THR A 246 -6.48 -20.35 13.96
CA THR A 246 -6.83 -19.46 15.08
C THR A 246 -7.43 -20.17 16.30
N GLN A 247 -7.21 -21.48 16.49
CA GLN A 247 -7.96 -22.23 17.51
C GLN A 247 -7.40 -22.15 18.94
N GLU A 248 -6.10 -21.85 19.16
CA GLU A 248 -5.48 -21.94 20.51
C GLU A 248 -4.61 -20.75 20.99
N HIS A 249 -4.00 -19.91 20.13
CA HIS A 249 -3.05 -18.86 20.56
C HIS A 249 -3.14 -17.51 19.80
N VAL A 250 -4.34 -16.94 19.65
CA VAL A 250 -4.56 -15.76 18.79
C VAL A 250 -4.22 -14.42 19.45
N ASP A 251 -4.76 -14.16 20.64
CA ASP A 251 -4.82 -12.79 21.19
C ASP A 251 -3.44 -12.16 21.43
N ASP A 252 -2.48 -12.94 21.93
CA ASP A 252 -1.11 -12.47 22.24
C ASP A 252 -0.20 -12.35 21.02
N MET A 253 -0.49 -13.02 19.89
CA MET A 253 0.34 -12.95 18.68
C MET A 253 0.12 -11.64 17.91
N PHE A 254 -1.10 -11.11 17.94
CA PHE A 254 -1.44 -9.82 17.35
C PHE A 254 -1.60 -8.71 18.39
N ALA A 255 -1.24 -8.95 19.66
CA ALA A 255 -1.26 -7.93 20.72
C ALA A 255 -0.23 -6.81 20.45
N HIS A 256 -0.40 -5.67 21.13
CA HIS A 256 0.67 -4.67 21.23
C HIS A 256 1.76 -5.22 22.18
N PRO A 257 3.03 -5.41 21.76
CA PRO A 257 4.05 -6.07 22.57
C PRO A 257 4.30 -5.42 23.95
N TYR A 258 4.08 -4.11 24.06
CA TYR A 258 4.19 -3.33 25.30
C TYR A 258 2.82 -2.92 25.89
N GLN A 259 1.73 -3.61 25.55
CA GLN A 259 0.38 -3.33 26.10
C GLN A 259 0.40 -3.27 27.63
N TYR A 260 0.99 -4.29 28.26
CA TYR A 260 0.99 -4.44 29.71
C TYR A 260 1.81 -3.34 30.40
N GLU A 261 2.99 -3.02 29.87
CA GLU A 261 3.88 -1.98 30.39
C GLU A 261 3.25 -0.59 30.28
N LEU A 262 2.57 -0.30 29.16
CA LEU A 262 1.83 0.95 28.98
C LEU A 262 0.65 1.04 29.94
N ASP A 263 -0.17 0.00 30.06
CA ASP A 263 -1.36 0.05 30.93
C ASP A 263 -1.05 0.13 32.43
N HIS A 264 0.13 -0.32 32.86
CA HIS A 264 0.61 -0.20 34.24
C HIS A 264 1.60 0.97 34.44
N LEU A 265 1.79 1.83 33.44
CA LEU A 265 2.70 2.98 33.51
C LEU A 265 2.20 4.02 34.52
N THR A 266 2.93 4.18 35.61
CA THR A 266 2.77 5.28 36.56
C THR A 266 3.74 6.41 36.24
N ILE A 267 3.26 7.65 36.22
CA ILE A 267 4.08 8.84 35.98
C ILE A 267 4.67 9.31 37.32
N PRO A 268 6.01 9.45 37.46
CA PRO A 268 6.64 9.94 38.69
C PRO A 268 6.16 11.34 39.10
N GLU A 269 6.01 11.58 40.40
CA GLU A 269 5.56 12.87 40.95
C GLU A 269 6.48 14.04 40.54
N SER A 270 7.78 13.78 40.31
CA SER A 270 8.72 14.76 39.76
C SER A 270 8.29 15.32 38.40
N LEU A 271 7.77 14.49 37.51
CA LEU A 271 7.26 14.93 36.20
C LEU A 271 5.92 15.69 36.30
N LEU A 272 5.12 15.38 37.33
CA LEU A 272 3.85 16.04 37.65
C LEU A 272 4.04 17.36 38.42
N SER A 273 5.22 17.60 38.99
CA SER A 273 5.61 18.87 39.62
C SER A 273 5.93 19.97 38.59
N LYS A 274 6.02 21.24 39.04
CA LYS A 274 6.34 22.37 38.17
C LYS A 274 7.80 22.28 37.69
N PRO A 275 8.06 22.24 36.37
CA PRO A 275 9.42 22.10 35.85
C PRO A 275 10.24 23.39 36.03
N GLU A 276 11.54 23.21 36.19
CA GLU A 276 12.53 24.23 35.82
C GLU A 276 12.64 24.23 34.29
N ILE A 277 12.48 25.40 33.66
CA ILE A 277 12.40 25.51 32.20
C ILE A 277 13.82 25.68 31.65
N GLN A 278 14.37 24.63 31.02
CA GLN A 278 15.68 24.71 30.38
C GLN A 278 15.53 25.28 28.95
N MET A 279 16.08 26.47 28.74
CA MET A 279 16.14 27.11 27.42
C MET A 279 16.92 26.25 26.42
N TYR A 280 16.48 26.22 25.16
CA TYR A 280 17.21 25.60 24.07
C TYR A 280 18.55 26.32 23.80
N LYS A 281 19.55 25.60 23.31
CA LYS A 281 20.82 26.19 22.87
C LYS A 281 20.68 26.83 21.49
N PRO A 282 21.50 27.83 21.10
CA PRO A 282 21.49 28.32 19.73
C PRO A 282 21.81 27.18 18.73
N ILE A 283 21.00 27.03 17.69
CA ILE A 283 21.16 25.97 16.65
C ILE A 283 22.51 26.02 15.89
N VAL A 284 23.23 27.14 15.98
CA VAL A 284 24.57 27.34 15.41
C VAL A 284 25.70 26.86 16.36
N GLU A 285 25.41 26.74 17.65
CA GLU A 285 26.35 26.30 18.70
C GLU A 285 26.19 24.83 19.08
N ILE A 286 25.01 24.24 18.81
CA ILE A 286 24.74 22.83 19.09
C ILE A 286 25.42 21.92 18.07
N LYS A 287 25.91 20.76 18.51
CA LYS A 287 26.44 19.73 17.62
C LYS A 287 25.29 18.93 17.02
N CYS A 288 25.07 19.08 15.72
CA CYS A 288 24.28 18.14 14.92
C CYS A 288 25.18 16.98 14.46
N SER A 289 24.70 15.74 14.60
CA SER A 289 25.44 14.52 14.22
C SER A 289 24.60 13.68 13.26
N PHE A 290 25.17 13.32 12.11
CA PHE A 290 24.56 12.34 11.20
C PHE A 290 24.93 10.92 11.63
N VAL A 291 23.98 9.99 11.59
CA VAL A 291 24.14 8.61 12.08
C VAL A 291 23.67 7.63 11.01
N ASP A 292 24.61 7.04 10.29
CA ASP A 292 24.37 6.03 9.24
C ASP A 292 25.11 4.69 9.49
N ALA A 293 26.00 4.63 10.49
CA ALA A 293 26.69 3.42 10.93
C ALA A 293 26.11 2.83 12.23
N LEU A 294 26.22 1.50 12.39
CA LEU A 294 25.73 0.78 13.57
C LEU A 294 26.45 1.21 14.85
N GLU A 295 27.75 1.48 14.77
CA GLU A 295 28.57 1.91 15.91
C GLU A 295 28.08 3.25 16.47
N ASP A 296 27.75 4.21 15.61
CA ASP A 296 27.15 5.49 15.99
C ASP A 296 25.72 5.34 16.53
N LEU A 297 24.93 4.41 16.00
CA LEU A 297 23.57 4.13 16.51
C LEU A 297 23.61 3.50 17.91
N VAL A 298 24.57 2.61 18.18
CA VAL A 298 24.82 2.05 19.52
C VAL A 298 25.29 3.15 20.48
N ALA A 299 26.24 3.99 20.06
CA ALA A 299 26.74 5.11 20.87
C ALA A 299 25.65 6.16 21.15
N LEU A 300 24.70 6.36 20.22
CA LEU A 300 23.49 7.16 20.43
C LEU A 300 22.57 6.51 21.46
N ASN A 301 22.20 5.23 21.30
CA ASN A 301 21.35 4.52 22.27
C ASN A 301 21.95 4.55 23.69
N GLU A 302 23.25 4.27 23.81
CA GLU A 302 24.01 4.36 25.05
C GLU A 302 23.97 5.76 25.70
N LYS A 303 23.84 6.83 24.90
CA LYS A 303 23.68 8.19 25.40
C LYS A 303 22.24 8.43 25.85
N LEU A 304 21.25 8.02 25.04
CA LEU A 304 19.83 8.20 25.35
C LEU A 304 19.42 7.48 26.64
N CYS A 305 19.90 6.25 26.87
CA CYS A 305 19.69 5.48 28.13
C CYS A 305 20.26 6.13 29.39
N LYS A 306 20.98 7.27 29.29
CA LYS A 306 21.56 8.03 30.41
C LYS A 306 20.86 9.38 30.63
N LEU A 307 19.81 9.70 29.86
CA LEU A 307 19.06 10.96 29.93
C LEU A 307 17.71 10.78 30.63
N SER A 308 17.15 11.88 31.17
CA SER A 308 15.78 11.94 31.69
C SER A 308 14.72 12.15 30.60
N GLU A 309 15.07 12.82 29.51
CA GLU A 309 14.18 13.01 28.35
C GLU A 309 14.94 13.25 27.05
N PHE A 310 14.28 12.95 25.92
CA PHE A 310 14.71 13.33 24.58
C PHE A 310 13.52 13.54 23.64
N ALA A 311 13.69 14.39 22.64
CA ALA A 311 12.69 14.67 21.60
C ALA A 311 12.93 13.79 20.38
N VAL A 312 11.86 13.40 19.68
CA VAL A 312 11.90 12.55 18.48
C VAL A 312 10.89 13.05 17.43
N ASP A 313 11.28 12.93 16.16
CA ASP A 313 10.41 13.11 14.98
C ASP A 313 10.84 12.15 13.84
N LEU A 314 10.01 11.95 12.82
CA LEU A 314 10.29 11.06 11.68
C LEU A 314 9.91 11.69 10.33
N GLU A 315 10.74 11.45 9.31
CA GLU A 315 10.38 11.79 7.93
C GLU A 315 9.93 10.57 7.11
N HIS A 316 8.82 10.73 6.38
CA HIS A 316 8.11 9.62 5.74
C HIS A 316 7.93 9.82 4.23
N HIS A 317 8.10 8.74 3.47
CA HIS A 317 7.85 8.71 2.03
C HIS A 317 6.81 7.65 1.67
N SER A 318 5.69 8.09 1.09
CA SER A 318 4.56 7.23 0.70
C SER A 318 4.31 7.14 -0.82
N TYR A 319 5.03 7.89 -1.66
CA TYR A 319 4.74 7.91 -3.11
C TYR A 319 5.37 6.74 -3.88
N ARG A 320 6.57 6.30 -3.47
CA ARG A 320 7.36 5.21 -4.09
C ARG A 320 7.56 4.00 -3.16
N SER A 321 6.52 3.66 -2.40
CA SER A 321 6.36 2.45 -1.57
C SER A 321 4.86 2.17 -1.44
N PHE A 322 4.46 0.92 -1.20
CA PHE A 322 3.05 0.54 -1.02
C PHE A 322 2.54 0.88 0.38
N LEU A 323 3.24 0.43 1.43
CA LEU A 323 2.88 0.70 2.84
C LEU A 323 3.47 2.03 3.36
N GLY A 324 4.30 2.68 2.55
CA GLY A 324 5.11 3.82 2.93
C GLY A 324 6.39 3.41 3.67
N LEU A 325 7.34 4.33 3.74
CA LEU A 325 8.69 4.08 4.21
C LEU A 325 9.22 5.27 5.01
N THR A 326 9.64 5.04 6.25
CA THR A 326 10.36 6.03 7.06
C THR A 326 11.79 6.18 6.52
N CYS A 327 12.18 7.41 6.24
CA CYS A 327 13.39 7.78 5.50
C CYS A 327 14.42 8.55 6.34
N LEU A 328 14.01 9.07 7.50
CA LEU A 328 14.85 9.73 8.47
C LEU A 328 14.20 9.58 9.85
N MET A 329 15.02 9.64 10.90
CA MET A 329 14.58 9.84 12.28
C MET A 329 15.43 10.94 12.87
N GLN A 330 14.79 11.89 13.53
CA GLN A 330 15.45 12.99 14.22
C GLN A 330 15.35 12.76 15.73
N ILE A 331 16.45 12.98 16.45
CA ILE A 331 16.47 12.90 17.92
C ILE A 331 17.23 14.11 18.46
N SER A 332 16.58 14.88 19.33
CA SER A 332 17.23 16.00 20.04
C SER A 332 17.31 15.72 21.52
N THR A 333 18.49 15.98 22.08
CA THR A 333 18.75 15.98 23.52
C THR A 333 18.85 17.44 23.99
N ARG A 334 19.10 17.69 25.28
CA ARG A 334 19.38 19.06 25.77
C ARG A 334 20.71 19.63 25.26
N GLU A 335 21.59 18.78 24.74
CA GLU A 335 23.01 19.09 24.51
C GLU A 335 23.49 18.91 23.06
N GLU A 336 22.90 17.97 22.32
CA GLU A 336 23.26 17.54 20.95
C GLU A 336 22.01 17.12 20.15
N ASP A 337 22.05 17.35 18.83
CA ASP A 337 21.03 16.90 17.87
C ASP A 337 21.56 15.73 17.01
N PHE A 338 20.69 14.81 16.64
CA PHE A 338 21.01 13.60 15.86
C PHE A 338 20.03 13.42 14.70
N ILE A 339 20.57 13.09 13.53
CA ILE A 339 19.82 12.77 12.32
C ILE A 339 20.23 11.38 11.87
N VAL A 340 19.32 10.41 11.98
CA VAL A 340 19.56 8.99 11.80
C VAL A 340 19.06 8.52 10.44
N ASP A 341 19.93 7.89 9.63
CA ASP A 341 19.56 7.34 8.34
C ASP A 341 18.84 5.98 8.49
N THR A 342 17.53 6.06 8.66
CA THR A 342 16.68 4.88 8.82
C THR A 342 16.49 4.05 7.55
N LEU A 343 17.06 4.45 6.41
CA LEU A 343 17.10 3.64 5.19
C LEU A 343 18.26 2.64 5.23
N GLU A 344 19.46 3.09 5.61
CA GLU A 344 20.64 2.21 5.71
C GLU A 344 20.59 1.38 7.01
N LEU A 345 20.25 2.02 8.14
CA LEU A 345 20.19 1.37 9.47
C LEU A 345 18.92 0.55 9.74
N ARG A 346 18.02 0.43 8.76
CA ARG A 346 16.66 -0.12 8.89
C ARG A 346 16.52 -1.40 9.73
N ASN A 347 17.48 -2.33 9.60
CA ASN A 347 17.41 -3.63 10.27
C ASN A 347 17.97 -3.61 11.70
N GLU A 348 18.70 -2.55 12.08
CA GLU A 348 19.37 -2.42 13.37
C GLU A 348 18.66 -1.42 14.32
N MET A 349 17.77 -0.57 13.77
CA MET A 349 16.94 0.40 14.52
C MET A 349 16.21 -0.16 15.74
N TYR A 350 15.99 -1.48 15.82
CA TYR A 350 15.36 -2.14 16.96
C TYR A 350 16.10 -1.92 18.29
N ILE A 351 17.41 -1.61 18.27
CA ILE A 351 18.18 -1.38 19.51
C ILE A 351 17.66 -0.17 20.29
N LEU A 352 17.10 0.83 19.59
CA LEU A 352 16.50 2.02 20.22
C LEU A 352 15.31 1.69 21.13
N ASN A 353 14.74 0.47 21.07
CA ASN A 353 13.77 0.04 22.07
C ASN A 353 14.32 0.15 23.50
N GLU A 354 15.63 0.03 23.74
CA GLU A 354 16.21 0.17 25.08
C GLU A 354 15.90 1.53 25.70
N ALA A 355 16.16 2.64 24.99
CA ALA A 355 15.79 3.98 25.45
C ALA A 355 14.30 4.33 25.22
N PHE A 356 13.72 3.91 24.10
CA PHE A 356 12.34 4.27 23.72
C PHE A 356 11.29 3.57 24.60
N THR A 357 11.61 2.40 25.18
CA THR A 357 10.69 1.63 26.05
C THR A 357 11.00 1.73 27.54
N ASP A 358 12.07 2.41 27.92
CA ASP A 358 12.36 2.68 29.33
C ASP A 358 11.29 3.64 29.91
N PRO A 359 10.51 3.25 30.93
CA PRO A 359 9.50 4.11 31.53
C PRO A 359 10.09 5.31 32.30
N ALA A 360 11.36 5.27 32.72
CA ALA A 360 12.01 6.37 33.43
C ALA A 360 12.32 7.57 32.53
N ILE A 361 12.50 7.35 31.23
CA ILE A 361 12.91 8.36 30.26
C ILE A 361 11.67 8.89 29.52
N VAL A 362 11.46 10.21 29.46
CA VAL A 362 10.36 10.80 28.70
C VAL A 362 10.74 10.94 27.23
N LYS A 363 9.92 10.40 26.33
CA LYS A 363 10.03 10.64 24.88
C LYS A 363 9.06 11.75 24.49
N VAL A 364 9.55 12.82 23.89
CA VAL A 364 8.74 13.98 23.50
C VAL A 364 8.54 13.98 21.98
N PHE A 365 7.29 14.08 21.52
CA PHE A 365 6.92 14.16 20.10
C PHE A 365 5.91 15.31 19.85
N HIS A 366 5.58 15.55 18.58
CA HIS A 366 4.49 16.45 18.18
C HIS A 366 3.52 15.81 17.18
N GLY A 367 2.36 15.33 17.65
CA GLY A 367 1.35 14.74 16.76
C GLY A 367 1.72 13.33 16.28
N SER A 368 2.36 12.56 17.17
CA SER A 368 2.92 11.20 17.02
C SER A 368 1.96 10.10 16.53
N ASP A 369 0.72 10.49 16.21
CA ASP A 369 -0.38 9.65 15.76
C ASP A 369 -0.04 8.73 14.58
N SER A 370 0.93 9.10 13.73
CA SER A 370 1.42 8.27 12.61
C SER A 370 2.77 7.63 12.91
N ASP A 371 3.63 8.30 13.66
CA ASP A 371 5.01 7.88 13.95
C ASP A 371 5.04 6.60 14.77
N ILE A 372 4.14 6.46 15.76
CA ILE A 372 3.98 5.22 16.51
C ILE A 372 3.62 4.03 15.60
N GLU A 373 2.83 4.25 14.54
CA GLU A 373 2.54 3.19 13.56
C GLU A 373 3.75 2.89 12.66
N TRP A 374 4.51 3.92 12.28
CA TRP A 374 5.68 3.78 11.40
C TRP A 374 6.86 3.09 12.09
N LEU A 375 7.15 3.43 13.36
CA LEU A 375 8.16 2.77 14.20
C LEU A 375 7.92 1.26 14.28
N GLN A 376 6.65 0.87 14.45
CA GLN A 376 6.23 -0.53 14.49
C GLN A 376 6.37 -1.21 13.12
N ARG A 377 5.78 -0.62 12.06
CA ARG A 377 5.80 -1.15 10.68
C ARG A 377 7.22 -1.41 10.20
N ASP A 378 8.10 -0.44 10.41
CA ASP A 378 9.41 -0.42 9.76
C ASP A 378 10.49 -1.11 10.59
N PHE A 379 10.56 -0.81 11.89
CA PHE A 379 11.70 -1.16 12.74
C PHE A 379 11.35 -2.12 13.88
N GLY A 380 10.07 -2.28 14.21
CA GLY A 380 9.66 -2.96 15.45
C GLY A 380 10.04 -2.18 16.71
N VAL A 381 10.09 -0.84 16.61
CA VAL A 381 10.33 0.06 17.74
C VAL A 381 9.00 0.48 18.37
N TYR A 382 8.99 0.56 19.69
CA TYR A 382 7.84 0.89 20.52
C TYR A 382 8.20 2.02 21.50
N VAL A 383 7.21 2.80 21.94
CA VAL A 383 7.42 3.90 22.89
C VAL A 383 6.67 3.63 24.19
N VAL A 384 7.34 3.85 25.33
CA VAL A 384 6.76 3.87 26.68
C VAL A 384 7.18 5.19 27.34
N ASN A 385 6.28 5.82 28.11
CA ASN A 385 6.43 7.20 28.61
C ASN A 385 6.62 8.23 27.47
N LEU A 386 5.61 8.30 26.60
CA LEU A 386 5.44 9.34 25.59
C LEU A 386 4.79 10.59 26.20
N PHE A 387 5.26 11.77 25.80
CA PHE A 387 4.55 13.05 25.95
C PHE A 387 4.35 13.70 24.58
N ASP A 388 3.10 13.88 24.18
CA ASP A 388 2.77 14.52 22.90
C ASP A 388 2.40 16.00 23.06
N THR A 389 3.22 16.89 22.48
CA THR A 389 3.03 18.35 22.54
C THR A 389 1.81 18.82 21.72
N HIS A 390 1.35 18.08 20.70
CA HIS A 390 0.08 18.36 20.03
C HIS A 390 -1.09 18.14 21.00
N GLN A 391 -1.08 17.04 21.76
CA GLN A 391 -2.10 16.78 22.78
C GLN A 391 -2.04 17.82 23.93
N ALA A 392 -0.83 18.24 24.32
CA ALA A 392 -0.64 19.36 25.25
C ALA A 392 -1.25 20.68 24.72
N SER A 393 -1.06 20.99 23.43
CA SER A 393 -1.60 22.22 22.81
C SER A 393 -3.12 22.27 22.78
N ARG A 394 -3.76 21.09 22.71
CA ARG A 394 -5.21 20.92 22.77
C ARG A 394 -5.74 20.99 24.20
N ALA A 395 -5.00 20.47 25.18
CA ALA A 395 -5.32 20.61 26.60
C ALA A 395 -5.20 22.07 27.09
N LEU A 396 -4.22 22.82 26.58
CA LEU A 396 -4.06 24.27 26.79
C LEU A 396 -5.02 25.14 25.96
N ASN A 397 -5.84 24.54 25.09
CA ASN A 397 -6.78 25.24 24.19
C ASN A 397 -6.10 26.37 23.37
N LEU A 398 -4.88 26.12 22.87
CA LEU A 398 -4.14 27.09 22.06
C LEU A 398 -4.83 27.34 20.70
N ALA A 399 -4.67 28.54 20.15
CA ALA A 399 -5.35 28.97 18.92
C ALA A 399 -5.02 28.14 17.67
N ARG A 400 -3.88 27.43 17.67
CA ARG A 400 -3.50 26.39 16.70
C ARG A 400 -2.68 25.30 17.40
N HIS A 401 -2.66 24.12 16.80
CA HIS A 401 -2.07 22.90 17.37
C HIS A 401 -0.88 22.34 16.56
N SER A 402 -0.36 23.08 15.59
CA SER A 402 0.76 22.67 14.72
C SER A 402 2.12 23.08 15.28
N LEU A 403 3.18 22.31 15.02
CA LEU A 403 4.54 22.58 15.51
C LEU A 403 5.03 23.99 15.14
N ASP A 404 4.85 24.39 13.89
CA ASP A 404 4.97 25.77 13.37
C ASP A 404 4.39 26.87 14.30
N HIS A 405 3.24 26.62 14.92
CA HIS A 405 2.64 27.57 15.86
C HIS A 405 3.30 27.51 17.24
N LEU A 406 3.75 26.34 17.70
CA LEU A 406 4.46 26.20 18.98
C LEU A 406 5.87 26.83 18.88
N LEU A 407 6.60 26.55 17.79
CA LEU A 407 7.87 27.19 17.44
C LEU A 407 7.72 28.72 17.45
N LYS A 408 6.68 29.25 16.79
CA LYS A 408 6.48 30.71 16.74
C LYS A 408 6.00 31.31 18.06
N HIS A 409 5.20 30.58 18.84
CA HIS A 409 4.64 31.07 20.10
C HIS A 409 5.65 31.04 21.26
N PHE A 410 6.42 29.96 21.39
CA PHE A 410 7.38 29.76 22.49
C PHE A 410 8.78 30.23 22.14
N CYS A 411 9.25 30.02 20.90
CA CYS A 411 10.65 30.26 20.50
C CYS A 411 10.81 31.48 19.57
N ASN A 412 9.70 32.07 19.10
CA ASN A 412 9.65 33.10 18.05
C ASN A 412 10.27 32.67 16.69
N VAL A 413 10.46 31.37 16.46
CA VAL A 413 11.01 30.78 15.22
C VAL A 413 9.88 30.61 14.19
N ASP A 414 10.16 30.95 12.92
CA ASP A 414 9.25 30.69 11.79
C ASP A 414 9.66 29.39 11.07
N ALA A 415 8.73 28.43 10.93
CA ALA A 415 9.04 27.11 10.36
C ALA A 415 8.99 27.08 8.82
N ASP A 416 10.03 26.49 8.19
CA ASP A 416 10.23 26.52 6.74
C ASP A 416 9.54 25.35 6.01
N LYS A 417 8.25 25.51 5.72
CA LYS A 417 7.39 24.49 5.09
C LYS A 417 7.76 24.10 3.64
N ARG A 418 8.95 24.47 3.13
CA ARG A 418 9.45 24.07 1.81
C ARG A 418 9.66 22.55 1.66
N TYR A 419 9.99 21.84 2.73
CA TYR A 419 10.43 20.43 2.66
C TYR A 419 9.42 19.38 3.13
N GLN A 420 8.27 19.77 3.69
CA GLN A 420 7.22 18.86 4.18
C GLN A 420 6.65 17.86 3.14
N LEU A 421 6.86 18.11 1.84
CA LEU A 421 6.48 17.20 0.73
C LEU A 421 7.68 16.85 -0.18
N ALA A 422 8.90 16.87 0.38
CA ALA A 422 10.12 16.51 -0.33
C ALA A 422 10.30 14.99 -0.49
N ASP A 423 11.23 14.59 -1.35
CA ASP A 423 11.62 13.17 -1.48
C ASP A 423 12.76 12.85 -0.51
N TRP A 424 12.43 12.57 0.75
CA TRP A 424 13.37 12.25 1.84
C TRP A 424 14.27 11.01 1.61
N ARG A 425 14.10 10.33 0.48
CA ARG A 425 14.99 9.25 0.00
C ARG A 425 16.23 9.77 -0.73
N ILE A 426 16.34 11.08 -0.97
CA ILE A 426 17.51 11.70 -1.59
C ILE A 426 18.74 11.53 -0.68
N ARG A 427 19.87 11.13 -1.28
CA ARG A 427 21.18 11.01 -0.62
C ARG A 427 22.29 11.52 -1.55
N PRO A 428 23.33 12.24 -1.04
CA PRO A 428 23.38 12.82 0.31
C PRO A 428 22.25 13.84 0.51
N LEU A 429 21.86 14.08 1.77
CA LEU A 429 20.86 15.09 2.09
C LEU A 429 21.45 16.50 1.90
N PRO A 430 20.75 17.44 1.23
CA PRO A 430 21.16 18.84 1.18
C PRO A 430 21.11 19.51 2.56
N ASP A 431 22.01 20.44 2.83
CA ASP A 431 22.10 21.16 4.11
C ASP A 431 20.77 21.84 4.52
N GLU A 432 19.98 22.34 3.57
CA GLU A 432 18.64 22.91 3.82
C GLU A 432 17.64 21.87 4.37
N MET A 433 17.75 20.61 3.94
CA MET A 433 16.91 19.50 4.45
C MET A 433 17.42 18.99 5.81
N VAL A 434 18.73 19.05 6.05
CA VAL A 434 19.36 18.75 7.35
C VAL A 434 18.91 19.78 8.40
N GLN A 435 18.93 21.07 8.07
CA GLN A 435 18.47 22.16 8.95
C GLN A 435 16.97 22.12 9.21
N TYR A 436 16.16 21.76 8.20
CA TYR A 436 14.73 21.52 8.38
C TYR A 436 14.51 20.40 9.40
N ALA A 437 15.09 19.21 9.17
CA ALA A 437 14.91 18.04 10.02
C ALA A 437 15.38 18.30 11.47
N GLN A 438 16.51 19.01 11.66
CA GLN A 438 16.98 19.43 12.97
C GLN A 438 15.97 20.35 13.68
N THR A 439 15.31 21.27 12.96
CA THR A 439 14.40 22.27 13.53
C THR A 439 13.18 21.64 14.21
N ASP A 440 12.65 20.54 13.69
CA ASP A 440 11.42 19.93 14.22
C ASP A 440 11.61 19.27 15.61
N THR A 441 12.82 18.83 15.95
CA THR A 441 13.14 18.23 17.27
C THR A 441 13.89 19.16 18.22
N HIS A 442 14.79 20.01 17.70
CA HIS A 442 15.72 20.85 18.50
C HIS A 442 15.03 21.70 19.57
N TYR A 443 13.91 22.35 19.22
CA TYR A 443 13.16 23.22 20.14
C TYR A 443 12.18 22.47 21.05
N LEU A 444 11.93 21.19 20.79
CA LEU A 444 10.76 20.48 21.30
C LEU A 444 10.83 20.19 22.81
N LEU A 445 12.04 20.01 23.37
CA LEU A 445 12.25 19.84 24.81
C LEU A 445 11.98 21.11 25.62
N TYR A 446 12.32 22.29 25.09
CA TYR A 446 11.96 23.57 25.71
C TYR A 446 10.46 23.84 25.62
N ILE A 447 9.83 23.49 24.49
CA ILE A 447 8.37 23.54 24.32
C ILE A 447 7.69 22.62 25.35
N TYR A 448 8.21 21.42 25.58
CA TYR A 448 7.74 20.48 26.61
C TYR A 448 7.76 21.08 28.03
N ASP A 449 8.87 21.71 28.45
CA ASP A 449 8.93 22.36 29.77
C ASP A 449 7.92 23.52 29.90
N CYS A 450 7.88 24.40 28.88
CA CYS A 450 6.96 25.53 28.83
C CYS A 450 5.50 25.09 28.90
N MET A 451 5.14 24.04 28.16
CA MET A 451 3.78 23.49 28.15
C MET A 451 3.45 22.78 29.46
N ARG A 452 4.38 22.05 30.08
CA ARG A 452 4.20 21.46 31.42
C ARG A 452 3.96 22.53 32.49
N ALA A 453 4.72 23.62 32.48
CA ALA A 453 4.52 24.76 33.37
C ALA A 453 3.13 25.40 33.15
N GLN A 454 2.75 25.67 31.90
CA GLN A 454 1.43 26.23 31.57
C GLN A 454 0.27 25.30 31.94
N LEU A 455 0.39 23.98 31.75
CA LEU A 455 -0.65 23.00 32.07
C LEU A 455 -0.96 22.96 33.59
N LEU A 456 0.08 23.15 34.42
CA LEU A 456 -0.07 23.26 35.87
C LEU A 456 -0.64 24.61 36.27
N ASP A 457 -0.11 25.72 35.74
CA ASP A 457 -0.58 27.07 36.08
C ASP A 457 -2.04 27.31 35.65
N PHE A 458 -2.46 26.78 34.50
CA PHE A 458 -3.85 26.82 34.03
C PHE A 458 -4.82 26.06 34.95
N ASN A 459 -4.34 25.00 35.61
CA ASN A 459 -5.12 24.14 36.50
C ASN A 459 -4.87 24.45 37.99
N HIS A 460 -4.49 25.69 38.32
CA HIS A 460 -4.21 26.16 39.70
C HIS A 460 -3.19 25.30 40.48
N GLY A 461 -2.17 24.79 39.78
CA GLY A 461 -1.12 23.92 40.34
C GLY A 461 -1.52 22.45 40.47
N GLN A 462 -2.71 22.04 40.06
CA GLN A 462 -3.17 20.65 40.16
C GLN A 462 -2.70 19.83 38.94
N PRO A 463 -2.13 18.62 39.12
CA PRO A 463 -1.57 17.83 38.01
C PRO A 463 -2.63 17.17 37.09
N GLY A 464 -3.93 17.27 37.39
CA GLY A 464 -4.99 16.54 36.65
C GLY A 464 -5.02 16.80 35.14
N LEU A 465 -4.84 18.05 34.69
CA LEU A 465 -4.78 18.38 33.26
C LEU A 465 -3.51 17.83 32.59
N LEU A 466 -2.40 17.85 33.32
CA LEU A 466 -1.10 17.32 32.88
C LEU A 466 -1.14 15.79 32.76
N GLN A 467 -1.72 15.11 33.75
CA GLN A 467 -1.99 13.67 33.70
C GLN A 467 -2.93 13.30 32.52
N SER A 468 -3.89 14.16 32.17
CA SER A 468 -4.74 13.94 30.98
C SER A 468 -3.95 13.96 29.67
N VAL A 469 -2.86 14.75 29.58
CA VAL A 469 -1.96 14.76 28.41
C VAL A 469 -1.14 13.47 28.36
N TRP A 470 -0.57 13.03 29.48
CA TRP A 470 0.16 11.76 29.55
C TRP A 470 -0.75 10.55 29.25
N ASN A 471 -1.99 10.53 29.76
CA ASN A 471 -2.94 9.46 29.45
C ASN A 471 -3.26 9.40 27.94
N LYS A 472 -3.54 10.53 27.28
CA LYS A 472 -3.74 10.58 25.81
C LYS A 472 -2.48 10.17 25.04
N SER A 473 -1.30 10.49 25.56
CA SER A 473 -0.02 10.10 24.98
C SER A 473 0.22 8.59 25.12
N LYS A 474 -0.20 7.97 26.24
CA LYS A 474 -0.29 6.51 26.37
C LYS A 474 -1.25 5.92 25.34
N ASP A 475 -2.44 6.50 25.16
CA ASP A 475 -3.43 6.01 24.21
C ASP A 475 -2.93 6.07 22.75
N ILE A 476 -2.08 7.06 22.40
CA ILE A 476 -1.35 7.10 21.13
C ILE A 476 -0.26 6.02 21.07
N SER A 477 0.52 5.85 22.16
CA SER A 477 1.55 4.80 22.26
C SER A 477 0.97 3.37 22.15
N LEU A 478 -0.29 3.18 22.56
CA LEU A 478 -1.05 1.93 22.47
C LEU A 478 -1.63 1.65 21.07
N LYS A 479 -1.49 2.57 20.11
CA LYS A 479 -1.87 2.29 18.72
C LYS A 479 -1.07 1.10 18.18
N LYS A 480 -1.72 0.36 17.29
CA LYS A 480 -1.13 -0.80 16.62
C LYS A 480 -1.18 -0.55 15.12
N TYR A 481 -0.05 -0.69 14.44
CA TYR A 481 -0.05 -0.64 12.98
C TYR A 481 -0.88 -1.80 12.40
N VAL A 482 -1.75 -1.50 11.44
CA VAL A 482 -2.56 -2.48 10.70
C VAL A 482 -2.33 -2.26 9.20
N LYS A 483 -1.88 -3.31 8.50
CA LYS A 483 -1.74 -3.28 7.03
C LYS A 483 -3.08 -2.94 6.36
N PRO A 484 -3.10 -2.14 5.27
CA PRO A 484 -4.30 -1.94 4.46
C PRO A 484 -4.67 -3.24 3.72
N ILE A 485 -5.74 -3.89 4.17
CA ILE A 485 -6.26 -5.14 3.60
C ILE A 485 -7.07 -4.82 2.34
N TYR A 486 -6.80 -5.52 1.24
CA TYR A 486 -7.67 -5.52 0.07
C TYR A 486 -8.91 -6.38 0.33
N THR A 487 -10.11 -5.81 0.12
CA THR A 487 -11.37 -6.58 0.09
C THR A 487 -12.05 -6.42 -1.26
N GLU A 488 -12.85 -7.41 -1.68
CA GLU A 488 -13.61 -7.30 -2.94
C GLU A 488 -14.54 -6.08 -2.97
N GLU A 489 -15.03 -5.59 -1.82
CA GLU A 489 -15.87 -4.39 -1.75
C GLU A 489 -15.09 -3.07 -1.68
N SER A 490 -13.76 -3.09 -1.52
CA SER A 490 -12.94 -1.88 -1.31
C SER A 490 -13.09 -0.82 -2.43
N TYR A 491 -13.38 -1.25 -3.67
CA TYR A 491 -13.62 -0.33 -4.78
C TYR A 491 -14.92 0.48 -4.60
N LEU A 492 -15.92 -0.04 -3.87
CA LEU A 492 -17.21 0.64 -3.64
C LEU A 492 -17.03 1.90 -2.80
N GLU A 493 -16.12 1.92 -1.83
CA GLU A 493 -15.79 3.15 -1.11
C GLU A 493 -15.25 4.24 -2.03
N LEU A 494 -14.32 3.84 -2.92
CA LEU A 494 -13.69 4.76 -3.86
C LEU A 494 -14.69 5.28 -4.90
N GLN A 495 -15.67 4.45 -5.28
CA GLN A 495 -16.81 4.86 -6.11
C GLN A 495 -17.74 5.83 -5.38
N ARG A 496 -18.15 5.53 -4.14
CA ARG A 496 -18.99 6.41 -3.29
C ARG A 496 -18.34 7.79 -3.14
N LYS A 497 -17.04 7.84 -2.84
CA LYS A 497 -16.24 9.06 -2.71
C LYS A 497 -16.21 9.90 -4.01
N GLN A 498 -16.26 9.27 -5.18
CA GLN A 498 -16.29 9.93 -6.49
C GLN A 498 -17.69 10.41 -6.94
N LYS A 499 -18.79 9.94 -6.32
CA LYS A 499 -20.18 10.30 -6.67
C LYS A 499 -20.57 10.02 -8.14
N LYS A 500 -19.88 9.12 -8.83
CA LYS A 500 -20.19 8.71 -10.22
C LYS A 500 -21.00 7.42 -10.27
N SER A 501 -22.08 7.43 -11.07
CA SER A 501 -22.84 6.23 -11.43
C SER A 501 -22.20 5.54 -12.64
N PHE A 502 -21.71 4.32 -12.46
CA PHE A 502 -21.19 3.47 -13.52
C PHE A 502 -22.26 2.45 -13.97
N ASN A 503 -22.30 2.12 -15.26
CA ASN A 503 -23.08 0.98 -15.75
C ASN A 503 -22.40 -0.37 -15.41
N THR A 504 -23.06 -1.51 -15.66
CA THR A 504 -22.55 -2.86 -15.32
C THR A 504 -21.14 -3.15 -15.88
N GLN A 505 -20.86 -2.72 -17.11
CA GLN A 505 -19.57 -2.90 -17.78
C GLN A 505 -18.51 -1.97 -17.17
N GLN A 506 -18.83 -0.68 -17.04
CA GLN A 506 -17.96 0.34 -16.44
C GLN A 506 -17.60 0.01 -14.99
N LEU A 507 -18.54 -0.53 -14.21
CA LEU A 507 -18.34 -0.97 -12.83
C LEU A 507 -17.45 -2.22 -12.76
N THR A 508 -17.61 -3.15 -13.71
CA THR A 508 -16.74 -4.33 -13.81
C THR A 508 -15.32 -3.92 -14.19
N ALA A 509 -15.16 -2.99 -15.15
CA ALA A 509 -13.86 -2.42 -15.50
C ALA A 509 -13.21 -1.74 -14.28
N PHE A 510 -13.96 -0.91 -13.55
CA PHE A 510 -13.46 -0.24 -12.35
C PHE A 510 -13.01 -1.25 -11.28
N ARG A 511 -13.78 -2.32 -11.03
CA ARG A 511 -13.41 -3.40 -10.10
C ARG A 511 -12.13 -4.14 -10.55
N LEU A 512 -12.05 -4.54 -11.82
CA LEU A 512 -10.89 -5.26 -12.35
C LEU A 512 -9.62 -4.40 -12.36
N LEU A 513 -9.73 -3.12 -12.76
CA LEU A 513 -8.62 -2.16 -12.71
C LEU A 513 -8.20 -1.84 -11.26
N PHE A 514 -9.13 -1.82 -10.31
CA PHE A 514 -8.85 -1.64 -8.88
C PHE A 514 -8.10 -2.84 -8.30
N ALA A 515 -8.54 -4.07 -8.60
CA ALA A 515 -7.87 -5.32 -8.23
C ALA A 515 -6.44 -5.40 -8.81
N TRP A 516 -6.32 -5.13 -10.11
CA TRP A 516 -5.03 -5.09 -10.82
C TRP A 516 -4.06 -4.07 -10.20
N ARG A 517 -4.56 -2.87 -9.88
CA ARG A 517 -3.74 -1.82 -9.28
C ARG A 517 -3.23 -2.21 -7.91
N ASP A 518 -4.05 -2.83 -7.06
CA ASP A 518 -3.63 -3.28 -5.73
C ASP A 518 -2.60 -4.43 -5.83
N LYS A 519 -2.88 -5.45 -6.67
CA LYS A 519 -1.93 -6.53 -7.01
C LYS A 519 -0.56 -5.97 -7.40
N LEU A 520 -0.50 -5.11 -8.41
CA LEU A 520 0.77 -4.60 -8.94
C LEU A 520 1.45 -3.63 -7.96
N ALA A 521 0.69 -2.81 -7.23
CA ALA A 521 1.21 -1.92 -6.20
C ALA A 521 1.92 -2.71 -5.07
N ARG A 522 1.36 -3.84 -4.65
CA ARG A 522 1.99 -4.74 -3.66
C ARG A 522 3.23 -5.43 -4.23
N GLN A 523 3.12 -6.01 -5.42
CA GLN A 523 4.20 -6.75 -6.08
C GLN A 523 5.44 -5.89 -6.33
N GLU A 524 5.24 -4.67 -6.84
CA GLU A 524 6.32 -3.73 -7.14
C GLU A 524 6.79 -2.92 -5.92
N ASP A 525 6.08 -2.95 -4.78
CA ASP A 525 6.21 -1.99 -3.67
C ASP A 525 6.14 -0.53 -4.15
N GLU A 526 5.02 -0.17 -4.76
CA GLU A 526 4.76 1.17 -5.29
C GLU A 526 3.40 1.68 -4.81
N SER A 527 3.23 2.99 -4.67
CA SER A 527 1.94 3.52 -4.22
C SER A 527 0.86 3.34 -5.28
N THR A 528 -0.40 3.16 -4.86
CA THR A 528 -1.53 3.12 -5.81
C THR A 528 -1.65 4.42 -6.63
N GLY A 529 -1.14 5.54 -6.11
CA GLY A 529 -1.00 6.82 -6.81
C GLY A 529 0.15 6.91 -7.81
N TYR A 530 1.17 6.05 -7.71
CA TYR A 530 2.22 5.90 -8.72
C TYR A 530 1.81 4.91 -9.81
N VAL A 531 1.22 3.76 -9.44
CA VAL A 531 0.76 2.74 -10.38
C VAL A 531 -0.33 3.26 -11.31
N LEU A 532 -1.48 3.68 -10.78
CA LEU A 532 -2.59 4.22 -11.56
C LEU A 532 -3.46 5.18 -10.72
N PRO A 533 -3.21 6.50 -10.80
CA PRO A 533 -4.05 7.53 -10.22
C PRO A 533 -5.55 7.33 -10.45
N THR A 534 -6.32 7.43 -9.36
CA THR A 534 -7.78 7.17 -9.34
C THR A 534 -8.57 7.90 -10.43
N HIS A 535 -8.22 9.14 -10.77
CA HIS A 535 -8.92 9.88 -11.83
C HIS A 535 -8.71 9.29 -13.23
N MET A 536 -7.56 8.66 -13.49
CA MET A 536 -7.27 7.97 -14.76
C MET A 536 -7.93 6.59 -14.79
N MET A 537 -7.92 5.85 -13.67
CA MET A 537 -8.68 4.60 -13.52
C MET A 537 -10.16 4.79 -13.87
N SER A 538 -10.80 5.83 -13.32
CA SER A 538 -12.20 6.14 -13.62
C SER A 538 -12.40 6.52 -15.09
N LYS A 539 -11.51 7.31 -15.69
CA LYS A 539 -11.60 7.65 -17.12
C LYS A 539 -11.49 6.42 -18.03
N ILE A 540 -10.57 5.49 -17.76
CA ILE A 540 -10.48 4.20 -18.50
C ILE A 540 -11.79 3.40 -18.32
N SER A 541 -12.32 3.38 -17.10
CA SER A 541 -13.58 2.70 -16.77
C SER A 541 -14.80 3.35 -17.43
N GLU A 542 -14.77 4.65 -17.68
CA GLU A 542 -15.86 5.42 -18.32
C GLU A 542 -15.89 5.24 -19.83
N GLU A 543 -14.73 5.39 -20.50
CA GLU A 543 -14.58 5.31 -21.95
C GLU A 543 -14.62 3.87 -22.50
N LEU A 544 -14.27 2.87 -21.68
CA LEU A 544 -14.17 1.45 -22.08
C LEU A 544 -13.41 1.25 -23.41
N PRO A 545 -12.13 1.67 -23.50
CA PRO A 545 -11.37 1.69 -24.75
C PRO A 545 -11.29 0.31 -25.41
N LYS A 546 -11.46 0.28 -26.74
CA LYS A 546 -11.47 -0.95 -27.54
C LYS A 546 -10.08 -1.52 -27.86
N GLU A 547 -9.03 -0.72 -27.68
CA GLU A 547 -7.65 -0.98 -28.08
C GLU A 547 -6.69 -0.54 -26.97
N PRO A 548 -5.49 -1.15 -26.83
CA PRO A 548 -4.48 -0.75 -25.84
C PRO A 548 -4.15 0.75 -25.90
N GLN A 549 -4.06 1.31 -27.10
CA GLN A 549 -3.74 2.73 -27.30
C GLN A 549 -4.82 3.68 -26.77
N GLY A 550 -6.08 3.21 -26.65
CA GLY A 550 -7.15 3.96 -26.00
C GLY A 550 -6.98 4.08 -24.48
N ILE A 551 -6.36 3.08 -23.83
CA ILE A 551 -5.99 3.13 -22.41
C ILE A 551 -4.87 4.16 -22.23
N ILE A 552 -3.87 4.15 -23.10
CA ILE A 552 -2.77 5.13 -23.12
C ILE A 552 -3.32 6.56 -23.34
N ALA A 553 -4.29 6.75 -24.24
CA ALA A 553 -4.96 8.04 -24.47
C ALA A 553 -5.86 8.50 -23.30
N CYS A 554 -6.27 7.59 -22.41
CA CYS A 554 -6.92 7.98 -21.17
C CYS A 554 -5.96 8.66 -20.20
N CYS A 555 -4.67 8.28 -20.19
CA CYS A 555 -3.68 8.72 -19.22
C CYS A 555 -2.82 9.92 -19.69
N ASN A 556 -2.70 10.97 -18.86
CA ASN A 556 -1.84 12.11 -19.14
C ASN A 556 -1.27 12.74 -17.85
N PRO A 557 0.04 12.59 -17.55
CA PRO A 557 1.00 11.72 -18.24
C PRO A 557 0.65 10.23 -18.07
N VAL A 558 1.21 9.39 -18.94
CA VAL A 558 1.04 7.93 -18.87
C VAL A 558 1.96 7.35 -17.78
N PRO A 559 1.46 6.69 -16.73
CA PRO A 559 2.30 6.01 -15.73
C PRO A 559 3.18 4.94 -16.37
N PRO A 560 4.42 4.71 -15.89
CA PRO A 560 5.34 3.75 -16.49
C PRO A 560 4.79 2.32 -16.45
N LEU A 561 4.27 1.89 -15.30
CA LEU A 561 3.68 0.56 -15.09
C LEU A 561 2.43 0.33 -15.96
N VAL A 562 1.63 1.39 -16.22
CA VAL A 562 0.48 1.35 -17.13
C VAL A 562 0.89 1.21 -18.60
N ARG A 563 2.07 1.73 -18.99
CA ARG A 563 2.64 1.50 -20.33
C ARG A 563 3.18 0.07 -20.46
N GLN A 564 3.89 -0.42 -19.45
CA GLN A 564 4.47 -1.77 -19.43
C GLN A 564 3.37 -2.84 -19.49
N GLN A 565 2.37 -2.75 -18.61
CA GLN A 565 1.28 -3.72 -18.49
C GLN A 565 0.02 -3.33 -19.30
N VAL A 566 0.18 -2.56 -20.39
CA VAL A 566 -0.96 -2.09 -21.20
C VAL A 566 -1.76 -3.26 -21.80
N ASN A 567 -1.10 -4.39 -22.06
CA ASN A 567 -1.73 -5.60 -22.58
C ASN A 567 -2.62 -6.29 -21.53
N GLU A 568 -2.15 -6.50 -20.29
CA GLU A 568 -2.96 -7.03 -19.18
C GLU A 568 -4.19 -6.13 -18.94
N LEU A 569 -3.96 -4.81 -18.87
CA LEU A 569 -5.01 -3.80 -18.73
C LEU A 569 -6.06 -3.86 -19.86
N HIS A 570 -5.63 -4.12 -21.10
CA HIS A 570 -6.54 -4.27 -22.23
C HIS A 570 -7.44 -5.51 -22.10
N LEU A 571 -6.91 -6.64 -21.62
CA LEU A 571 -7.71 -7.84 -21.39
C LEU A 571 -8.80 -7.62 -20.32
N LEU A 572 -8.45 -6.92 -19.23
CA LEU A 572 -9.41 -6.57 -18.17
C LEU A 572 -10.55 -5.66 -18.68
N VAL A 573 -10.22 -4.69 -19.54
CA VAL A 573 -11.23 -3.83 -20.19
C VAL A 573 -12.06 -4.60 -21.22
N GLN A 574 -11.48 -5.57 -21.94
CA GLN A 574 -12.24 -6.45 -22.84
C GLN A 574 -13.25 -7.30 -22.05
N GLN A 575 -12.80 -8.01 -21.00
CA GLN A 575 -13.66 -8.82 -20.13
C GLN A 575 -14.82 -7.99 -19.55
N ALA A 576 -14.54 -6.76 -19.10
CA ALA A 576 -15.57 -5.85 -18.62
C ALA A 576 -16.59 -5.43 -19.70
N ARG A 577 -16.19 -5.34 -20.96
CA ARG A 577 -17.06 -5.01 -22.10
C ARG A 577 -17.91 -6.19 -22.60
N GLU A 578 -17.54 -7.42 -22.26
CA GLU A 578 -18.31 -8.63 -22.58
C GLU A 578 -19.44 -8.88 -21.57
N MET A 579 -19.41 -8.23 -20.41
CA MET A 579 -20.47 -8.30 -19.40
C MET A 579 -21.83 -7.80 -19.95
N PRO A 580 -22.95 -8.48 -19.63
CA PRO A 580 -24.27 -8.08 -20.10
C PRO A 580 -24.72 -6.76 -19.47
N LEU A 581 -25.08 -5.78 -20.30
CA LEU A 581 -25.70 -4.54 -19.85
C LEU A 581 -27.11 -4.81 -19.31
N LEU A 582 -27.28 -4.63 -18.00
CA LEU A 582 -28.61 -4.63 -17.38
C LEU A 582 -29.44 -3.48 -17.95
N LYS A 583 -30.45 -3.80 -18.76
CA LYS A 583 -31.44 -2.81 -19.21
C LYS A 583 -32.18 -2.26 -18.00
N VAL A 584 -31.86 -1.03 -17.60
CA VAL A 584 -32.62 -0.28 -16.61
C VAL A 584 -34.07 -0.17 -17.10
N ARG A 585 -34.98 -0.92 -16.47
CA ARG A 585 -36.42 -0.75 -16.74
C ARG A 585 -36.84 0.63 -16.27
N LYS A 586 -37.33 1.45 -17.20
CA LYS A 586 -38.05 2.70 -16.88
C LYS A 586 -39.50 2.39 -16.51
N ASP A 587 -39.70 1.51 -15.53
CA ASP A 587 -41.00 1.33 -14.90
C ASP A 587 -41.16 2.43 -13.83
N GLY A 588 -42.29 3.14 -13.86
CA GLY A 588 -42.35 4.54 -13.42
C GLY A 588 -42.41 4.79 -11.91
N PHE A 589 -41.91 5.97 -11.50
CA PHE A 589 -42.34 6.63 -10.27
C PHE A 589 -43.85 6.96 -10.38
N GLN A 590 -44.70 6.10 -9.84
CA GLN A 590 -46.13 6.40 -9.65
C GLN A 590 -46.45 6.28 -8.15
N GLN A 591 -46.76 7.42 -7.51
CA GLN A 591 -47.22 7.43 -6.12
C GLN A 591 -48.54 6.68 -5.99
N CYS A 592 -48.72 5.90 -4.92
CA CYS A 592 -50.01 5.31 -4.60
C CYS A 592 -50.33 5.48 -3.11
N GLY A 593 -51.04 6.56 -2.78
CA GLY A 593 -51.58 6.80 -1.45
C GLY A 593 -53.08 6.52 -1.38
N GLY A 594 -53.50 5.72 -0.40
CA GLY A 594 -54.80 5.84 0.25
C GLY A 594 -56.09 5.43 -0.49
N LYS A 595 -56.60 4.22 -0.14
CA LYS A 595 -58.01 3.76 -0.25
C LYS A 595 -58.42 3.40 -1.71
N LYS A 596 -59.41 2.52 -1.97
CA LYS A 596 -60.45 1.88 -1.12
C LYS A 596 -60.82 0.46 -1.65
N ARG A 597 -61.59 -0.31 -0.86
CA ARG A 597 -62.04 -1.71 -1.07
C ARG A 597 -62.73 -2.03 -2.41
N GLU A 598 -62.60 -3.28 -2.86
CA GLU A 598 -63.70 -4.22 -3.24
C GLU A 598 -63.28 -5.67 -2.85
N ARG A 599 -64.08 -6.73 -3.12
CA ARG A 599 -63.99 -8.05 -2.42
C ARG A 599 -64.67 -9.20 -3.19
N VAL A 600 -64.28 -10.48 -2.90
CA VAL A 600 -64.96 -11.77 -3.30
C VAL A 600 -64.73 -12.15 -4.78
N ALA A 601 -64.56 -13.41 -5.26
CA ALA A 601 -64.48 -14.81 -4.75
C ALA A 601 -63.37 -15.57 -5.57
N SER A 602 -62.62 -16.58 -5.10
CA SER A 602 -62.92 -18.03 -4.86
C SER A 602 -63.66 -18.73 -6.01
N GLU A 603 -63.27 -19.90 -6.54
CA GLU A 603 -62.98 -21.21 -5.91
C GLU A 603 -61.99 -22.09 -6.76
N VAL A 604 -61.18 -22.99 -6.15
CA VAL A 604 -61.24 -24.50 -6.15
C VAL A 604 -61.03 -25.19 -7.52
N GLY A 605 -60.31 -26.31 -7.67
CA GLY A 605 -59.50 -27.21 -6.81
C GLY A 605 -58.38 -27.84 -7.67
N GLU A 606 -57.44 -28.70 -7.25
CA GLU A 606 -57.45 -30.00 -6.54
C GLU A 606 -55.99 -30.56 -6.63
N THR A 607 -55.46 -31.58 -5.92
CA THR A 607 -55.86 -32.37 -4.73
C THR A 607 -54.61 -33.06 -4.08
N THR A 608 -54.58 -33.11 -2.74
CA THR A 608 -53.98 -34.22 -1.92
C THR A 608 -52.42 -34.43 -1.87
N PRO A 609 -51.85 -35.29 -0.97
CA PRO A 609 -51.97 -35.18 0.50
C PRO A 609 -50.73 -35.60 1.36
N LYS A 610 -50.73 -35.21 2.67
CA LYS A 610 -50.19 -35.95 3.86
C LYS A 610 -48.65 -36.20 4.01
N SER A 611 -48.06 -36.43 5.20
CA SER A 611 -48.45 -36.10 6.60
C SER A 611 -47.36 -36.39 7.68
N SER A 612 -47.19 -35.46 8.64
CA SER A 612 -46.99 -35.65 10.11
C SER A 612 -45.96 -36.61 10.75
N MET A 613 -45.11 -36.09 11.68
CA MET A 613 -45.05 -36.32 13.16
C MET A 613 -43.74 -35.67 13.73
N LYS A 614 -43.59 -35.08 14.94
CA LYS A 614 -43.81 -35.50 16.37
C LYS A 614 -42.86 -36.66 16.78
N LEU A 615 -42.16 -36.72 17.93
CA LEU A 615 -41.98 -35.91 19.18
C LEU A 615 -40.57 -36.30 19.81
N MET A 616 -40.05 -36.14 21.06
CA MET A 616 -40.53 -35.73 22.41
C MET A 616 -39.40 -35.43 23.47
N LYS A 617 -39.40 -34.23 24.08
CA LYS A 617 -39.12 -33.81 25.50
C LYS A 617 -38.03 -34.42 26.45
N LEU A 618 -37.36 -33.48 27.19
CA LEU A 618 -37.01 -33.43 28.65
C LEU A 618 -35.87 -34.31 29.23
N PRO A 619 -35.33 -34.07 30.48
CA PRO A 619 -35.65 -33.04 31.51
C PRO A 619 -34.48 -32.22 32.18
N GLU A 620 -34.87 -31.06 32.76
CA GLU A 620 -34.55 -30.45 34.09
C GLU A 620 -33.12 -30.11 34.65
N LYS A 621 -32.90 -28.79 34.89
CA LYS A 621 -32.76 -28.04 36.18
C LYS A 621 -31.78 -28.48 37.30
N PRO A 622 -31.20 -27.55 38.12
CA PRO A 622 -31.94 -26.57 38.96
C PRO A 622 -31.46 -25.09 38.91
N GLN A 623 -31.96 -24.25 39.83
CA GLN A 623 -31.85 -22.78 39.90
C GLN A 623 -31.25 -22.29 41.23
N THR A 624 -30.74 -21.05 41.24
CA THR A 624 -30.95 -19.92 42.20
C THR A 624 -29.95 -18.79 41.84
N ASP A 625 -30.10 -17.50 42.15
CA ASP A 625 -31.22 -16.55 42.34
C ASP A 625 -30.60 -15.12 42.28
N LEU A 626 -31.36 -14.05 41.96
CA LEU A 626 -31.17 -12.59 42.28
C LEU A 626 -32.11 -11.68 41.42
N PRO A 627 -32.26 -10.35 41.69
CA PRO A 627 -33.53 -9.61 41.51
C PRO A 627 -33.71 -8.87 40.14
N PRO A 628 -34.89 -8.27 39.85
CA PRO A 628 -35.25 -7.85 38.49
C PRO A 628 -34.63 -6.51 38.05
N GLN A 629 -34.51 -6.33 36.73
CA GLN A 629 -34.22 -5.05 36.09
C GLN A 629 -35.51 -4.27 35.81
N ASP A 630 -35.48 -2.95 36.02
CA ASP A 630 -36.58 -2.05 35.72
C ASP A 630 -36.86 -1.89 34.21
N SER A 631 -38.10 -1.55 33.88
CA SER A 631 -38.56 -1.37 32.51
C SER A 631 -38.03 -0.06 31.89
N PHE A 632 -37.36 -0.17 30.74
CA PHE A 632 -36.90 0.97 29.96
C PHE A 632 -38.08 1.84 29.49
N THR A 633 -38.10 3.10 29.92
CA THR A 633 -39.05 4.13 29.46
C THR A 633 -38.35 5.13 28.53
N PRO A 634 -38.94 5.49 27.36
CA PRO A 634 -38.36 6.52 26.49
C PRO A 634 -38.38 7.91 27.15
N PHE A 635 -37.31 8.68 26.98
CA PHE A 635 -37.13 9.99 27.58
C PHE A 635 -38.04 11.06 26.93
N ASP A 636 -38.82 11.78 27.75
CA ASP A 636 -39.70 12.87 27.30
C ASP A 636 -38.95 14.21 27.28
N TYR A 637 -38.71 14.74 26.08
CA TYR A 637 -38.02 16.01 25.86
C TYR A 637 -38.88 17.26 26.12
N SER A 638 -40.14 17.12 26.54
CA SER A 638 -41.04 18.26 26.77
C SER A 638 -40.79 19.04 28.07
N GLN A 639 -39.96 18.53 29.00
CA GLN A 639 -39.82 19.08 30.37
C GLN A 639 -38.39 19.50 30.81
N SER A 640 -37.53 19.97 29.90
CA SER A 640 -36.25 20.59 30.26
C SER A 640 -36.12 22.05 29.77
N ALA A 641 -36.02 23.00 30.71
CA ALA A 641 -36.19 24.43 30.42
C ALA A 641 -34.90 25.19 30.05
N LEU A 642 -34.58 25.26 28.75
CA LEU A 642 -33.50 26.12 28.23
C LEU A 642 -33.96 27.59 28.08
N ARG A 643 -33.80 28.39 29.15
CA ARG A 643 -34.05 29.85 29.16
C ARG A 643 -32.78 30.69 29.42
N VAL A 644 -31.74 30.56 28.58
CA VAL A 644 -30.54 31.44 28.63
C VAL A 644 -30.05 31.94 27.25
N PHE A 645 -30.88 31.90 26.20
CA PHE A 645 -30.54 32.47 24.88
C PHE A 645 -31.71 33.21 24.20
N ALA A 646 -32.43 34.04 24.98
CA ALA A 646 -33.43 34.97 24.44
C ALA A 646 -32.81 36.37 24.28
N GLY A 647 -32.34 36.70 23.06
CA GLY A 647 -31.50 37.88 22.80
C GLY A 647 -31.64 38.50 21.41
N MET A 648 -32.87 38.79 20.98
CA MET A 648 -33.26 39.68 19.86
C MET A 648 -32.88 39.26 18.40
N HIS A 649 -33.93 38.87 17.66
CA HIS A 649 -34.37 39.40 16.35
C HIS A 649 -33.40 40.23 15.46
N MET A 650 -33.46 40.19 14.11
CA MET A 650 -34.05 39.25 13.12
C MET A 650 -33.68 39.75 11.71
N GLY A 651 -33.57 38.88 10.70
CA GLY A 651 -33.39 39.31 9.29
C GLY A 651 -33.60 38.15 8.30
N PHE A 652 -34.66 38.21 7.49
CA PHE A 652 -35.17 37.04 6.75
C PHE A 652 -34.28 36.51 5.62
N TYR A 653 -34.35 35.18 5.44
CA TYR A 653 -34.01 34.46 4.21
C TYR A 653 -34.79 34.97 2.99
N LEU A 654 -34.25 34.73 1.79
CA LEU A 654 -35.04 34.24 0.65
C LEU A 654 -34.21 33.30 -0.23
N PHE A 655 -34.89 32.35 -0.88
CA PHE A 655 -34.28 31.30 -1.72
C PHE A 655 -33.92 31.81 -3.13
N PHE A 656 -32.97 31.14 -3.78
CA PHE A 656 -32.62 31.36 -5.18
C PHE A 656 -33.22 30.25 -6.07
N ASP A 657 -34.08 30.61 -7.02
CA ASP A 657 -34.72 29.71 -7.99
C ASP A 657 -34.10 29.92 -9.39
N PRO A 658 -33.54 28.88 -10.05
CA PRO A 658 -32.83 29.06 -11.32
C PRO A 658 -33.68 29.47 -12.54
N ASN A 659 -35.01 29.37 -12.49
CA ASN A 659 -35.85 29.35 -13.71
C ASN A 659 -36.71 30.62 -13.95
N ARG A 660 -36.10 31.81 -14.04
CA ARG A 660 -36.77 33.01 -14.58
C ARG A 660 -35.91 33.85 -15.52
N GLN A 661 -36.33 33.86 -16.79
CA GLN A 661 -35.94 34.90 -17.76
C GLN A 661 -36.78 36.17 -17.51
N THR A 662 -36.17 37.35 -17.71
CA THR A 662 -36.90 38.63 -17.82
C THR A 662 -36.31 39.47 -18.95
N HIS A 663 -37.16 40.21 -19.65
CA HIS A 663 -36.80 41.04 -20.81
C HIS A 663 -36.34 42.45 -20.41
N ASP A 664 -35.54 43.05 -21.30
CA ASP A 664 -35.40 44.49 -21.61
C ASP A 664 -36.15 45.51 -20.72
N PHE A 665 -35.45 46.61 -20.34
CA PHE A 665 -35.66 47.87 -21.07
C PHE A 665 -34.50 48.89 -20.95
N LYS A 666 -33.96 49.25 -22.12
CA LYS A 666 -33.17 50.45 -22.52
C LYS A 666 -33.33 51.69 -21.61
N LYS A 667 -32.34 52.56 -21.43
CA LYS A 667 -31.59 53.41 -22.43
C LYS A 667 -30.43 54.15 -21.68
N LYS A 668 -29.56 55.04 -22.19
CA LYS A 668 -29.42 55.85 -23.43
C LYS A 668 -27.95 56.34 -23.62
N GLY A 669 -27.36 56.20 -24.81
CA GLY A 669 -26.24 57.06 -25.30
C GLY A 669 -24.81 56.50 -25.13
N GLN A 670 -23.88 56.66 -26.08
CA GLN A 670 -23.98 57.26 -27.43
C GLN A 670 -23.07 56.51 -28.44
N LYS A 671 -23.33 56.63 -29.75
CA LYS A 671 -22.57 55.99 -30.84
C LYS A 671 -21.92 57.02 -31.77
N SER A 672 -20.83 56.62 -32.41
CA SER A 672 -20.52 56.97 -33.81
C SER A 672 -20.36 55.66 -34.62
N ASN A 673 -20.35 55.75 -35.95
CA ASN A 673 -20.65 54.63 -36.86
C ASN A 673 -19.71 54.64 -38.11
N PHE A 674 -19.98 53.75 -39.08
CA PHE A 674 -19.28 53.53 -40.37
C PHE A 674 -18.05 52.58 -40.32
N GLY A 675 -17.79 51.73 -41.32
CA GLY A 675 -18.57 51.44 -42.55
C GLY A 675 -18.00 50.21 -43.28
N ALA A 676 -18.80 49.55 -44.13
CA ALA A 676 -18.42 48.28 -44.78
C ALA A 676 -17.74 48.46 -46.15
N GLY A 677 -16.92 47.48 -46.57
CA GLY A 677 -16.30 47.46 -47.89
C GLY A 677 -15.71 46.09 -48.28
N ASN A 678 -16.15 45.53 -49.41
CA ASN A 678 -15.61 44.30 -50.01
C ASN A 678 -14.42 44.60 -50.93
N ARG A 679 -13.47 43.64 -51.06
CA ARG A 679 -13.00 43.11 -52.37
C ARG A 679 -12.04 41.92 -52.22
N SER A 680 -11.72 41.28 -53.35
CA SER A 680 -11.01 40.00 -53.50
C SER A 680 -9.74 40.16 -54.37
N MET A 681 -9.09 39.04 -54.72
CA MET A 681 -7.87 38.85 -55.53
C MET A 681 -6.53 38.84 -54.75
N SER A 682 -5.47 38.12 -55.16
CA SER A 682 -5.34 36.84 -55.90
C SER A 682 -3.85 36.42 -55.95
N TYR A 683 -3.57 35.11 -55.93
CA TYR A 683 -2.35 34.41 -56.39
C TYR A 683 -0.97 35.11 -56.43
N LEU A 684 0.02 34.44 -55.83
CA LEU A 684 1.27 34.07 -56.53
C LEU A 684 1.81 32.75 -55.97
N ALA A 685 2.58 32.00 -56.76
CA ALA A 685 2.99 30.62 -56.45
C ALA A 685 4.52 30.44 -56.39
N GLY A 686 4.98 29.69 -55.39
CA GLY A 686 6.34 29.14 -55.31
C GLY A 686 6.36 27.69 -55.78
N LYS A 687 7.30 27.32 -56.66
CA LYS A 687 7.31 26.02 -57.34
C LYS A 687 7.80 24.88 -56.44
N SER A 688 7.19 23.71 -56.60
CA SER A 688 7.74 22.42 -56.19
C SER A 688 8.03 21.57 -57.43
N ASP A 689 9.29 21.17 -57.61
CA ASP A 689 9.75 20.36 -58.74
C ASP A 689 10.63 19.20 -58.24
N ARG A 690 10.11 17.97 -58.40
CA ARG A 690 10.76 16.64 -58.41
C ARG A 690 9.80 15.57 -57.85
N GLY A 691 8.98 15.02 -58.74
CA GLY A 691 8.27 13.77 -58.47
C GLY A 691 8.95 12.60 -59.17
N PHE A 692 8.80 11.40 -58.64
CA PHE A 692 8.82 10.15 -59.39
C PHE A 692 7.63 9.29 -58.96
N ARG A 693 7.16 8.42 -59.86
CA ARG A 693 5.90 7.66 -59.74
C ARG A 693 6.16 6.15 -59.81
N HIS A 694 5.09 5.41 -59.52
CA HIS A 694 4.83 4.00 -59.86
C HIS A 694 5.35 2.94 -58.88
N ASN A 695 4.65 1.81 -58.69
CA ASN A 695 3.20 1.54 -58.78
C ASN A 695 2.93 0.20 -58.06
N TRP A 696 1.83 0.07 -57.32
CA TRP A 696 1.38 -1.23 -56.82
C TRP A 696 0.42 -1.90 -57.82
N PRO A 697 0.65 -3.15 -58.23
CA PRO A 697 -0.36 -3.97 -58.90
C PRO A 697 -1.32 -4.59 -57.87
N LYS A 698 -2.61 -4.65 -58.19
CA LYS A 698 -3.56 -5.53 -57.52
C LYS A 698 -3.75 -6.81 -58.34
N ARG A 699 -3.87 -7.94 -57.64
CA ARG A 699 -4.86 -8.98 -57.94
C ARG A 699 -5.51 -9.40 -56.62
#